data_AF-A0A412PID3-F1
#
_entry.id   AF-A0A412PID3-F1
#
_cell.length_a   1.000
_cell.length_b   1.000
_cell.length_c   1.000
_cell.angle_alpha   90.00
_cell.angle_beta   90.00
_cell.angle_gamma   90.00
#
_symmetry.space_group_name_H-M   'P 1'
#
loop_
_entity.id
_entity.type
_entity.pdbx_description
1 polymer ?
#
loop_
_entity_poly.entity_id
_entity_poly.type
_entity_poly.pdbx_seq_one_letter_code
_entity_poly.pdbx_strand_id
1 'polypeptide(L)'
;MKKSDKRKKNRIWGKILENKAFILGIMLMALICLIHTFKEASLANFVPINGTFQNYNPVRRLLSGQIPFKEYADYLGLGHLYLGTLFTVLFGGTYQSSLYAFTFLTFSGFALFVLLISWAVLKNKEKAVIFTTTLLTVILIVPIFFEDVLANSNGLLKALHYALMPGNSARMMRGTILVHACILICLGYLFYTKWIQNKDFKFKKYLPYIYIAIVAGISFSWSNDYGIGGWLCLILMNAFLAFSRERKIIFSIVVLLASILISFVSLFVVVEIFTFGNFKGWLTFTFGTGGYQSWFFNNNYYRSYYLFDVDFSFVMLVQGLLVLIYLKKLFDARGTVEVCRRYGILAFINMACFAVVNEYRLISNGQLYEVALTVLLLTILVELFNVLNSLLESQQLRRNFVVGSVVLSLAWVSSMAKELMTTKILGQSGTYVAQMGGYMTKLNNDLYAAHTFLNGEDFFATYATAQELMEGKFQPTGTDYIIHALGDKQRQDYLDAFKNGSFKYAATIRDDYTDWSFWMQRANWFFYRELYQNWHPVFANRYETYWERNTDGDTNTIHDGFTLKVTELSSTSQKIEVICNNSTVNGVADVYVDYRVDKKGNLSSKVMFRRELEVKNTGKLYPVGGEFYDHNHLRPVSAEYIPVEISNGHGEVTITSQPSHSTILNVNEVKCDAIYSVSSRYIPLLSINVEKKQFIVQKFARYVNDTAEAKKVIYQGKEYTVSNVSSEDDGVYITVEETIEQDGSMDNFIQIR
;
A
#
# COMPACT_ATOMS: atom_id res chain seq x y z
N MET A 1 -34.19 -11.21 -46.83
CA MET A 1 -33.32 -10.84 -45.68
C MET A 1 -34.00 -10.03 -44.56
N LYS A 2 -34.91 -9.07 -44.80
CA LYS A 2 -35.48 -8.19 -43.72
C LYS A 2 -36.37 -8.86 -42.63
N LYS A 3 -36.99 -10.03 -42.88
CA LYS A 3 -37.85 -10.73 -41.87
C LYS A 3 -37.06 -11.54 -40.83
N SER A 4 -35.82 -11.93 -41.13
CA SER A 4 -34.94 -12.70 -40.23
C SER A 4 -34.39 -11.81 -39.10
N ASP A 5 -33.95 -10.58 -39.43
CA ASP A 5 -33.44 -9.63 -38.44
C ASP A 5 -34.52 -9.08 -37.50
N LYS A 6 -35.75 -8.89 -37.99
CA LYS A 6 -36.86 -8.41 -37.16
C LYS A 6 -37.28 -9.46 -36.11
N ARG A 7 -37.22 -10.76 -36.45
CA ARG A 7 -37.45 -11.88 -35.49
C ARG A 7 -36.30 -12.04 -34.50
N LYS A 8 -35.04 -11.82 -34.90
CA LYS A 8 -33.89 -11.80 -33.97
C LYS A 8 -33.96 -10.62 -33.00
N LYS A 9 -34.26 -9.41 -33.48
CA LYS A 9 -34.47 -8.23 -32.62
C LYS A 9 -35.62 -8.46 -31.63
N ASN A 10 -36.80 -8.92 -32.08
CA ASN A 10 -37.93 -9.17 -31.18
C ASN A 10 -37.67 -10.27 -30.14
N ARG A 11 -36.83 -11.27 -30.44
CA ARG A 11 -36.45 -12.34 -29.50
C ARG A 11 -35.43 -11.88 -28.45
N ILE A 12 -34.56 -10.93 -28.82
CA ILE A 12 -33.61 -10.28 -27.90
C ILE A 12 -34.37 -9.33 -26.97
N TRP A 13 -35.23 -8.47 -27.52
CA TRP A 13 -36.06 -7.55 -26.74
C TRP A 13 -37.06 -8.30 -25.83
N GLY A 14 -37.64 -9.42 -26.28
CA GLY A 14 -38.48 -10.29 -25.45
C GLY A 14 -37.74 -10.90 -24.25
N LYS A 15 -36.51 -11.39 -24.44
CA LYS A 15 -35.67 -11.90 -23.34
C LYS A 15 -35.17 -10.82 -22.37
N ILE A 16 -34.99 -9.59 -22.86
CA ILE A 16 -34.66 -8.41 -22.03
C ILE A 16 -35.87 -8.04 -21.16
N LEU A 17 -37.09 -8.09 -21.73
CA LEU A 17 -38.34 -7.83 -21.01
C LEU A 17 -38.71 -8.91 -19.98
N GLU A 18 -38.24 -10.15 -20.13
CA GLU A 18 -38.41 -11.22 -19.12
C GLU A 18 -37.46 -11.08 -17.91
N ASN A 19 -36.33 -10.37 -18.04
CA ASN A 19 -35.31 -10.22 -16.97
C ASN A 19 -35.31 -8.83 -16.32
N LYS A 20 -36.44 -8.12 -16.29
CA LYS A 20 -36.53 -6.73 -15.83
C LYS A 20 -35.93 -6.49 -14.44
N ALA A 21 -36.19 -7.38 -13.47
CA ALA A 21 -35.69 -7.26 -12.11
C ALA A 21 -34.16 -7.38 -12.03
N PHE A 22 -33.59 -8.33 -12.78
CA PHE A 22 -32.14 -8.50 -12.87
C PHE A 22 -31.47 -7.27 -13.50
N ILE A 23 -32.00 -6.77 -14.62
CA ILE A 23 -31.44 -5.61 -15.33
C ILE A 23 -31.54 -4.35 -14.45
N LEU A 24 -32.71 -4.11 -13.85
CA LEU A 24 -32.91 -2.97 -12.94
C LEU A 24 -31.94 -3.05 -11.76
N GLY A 25 -31.79 -4.22 -11.15
CA GLY A 25 -30.86 -4.40 -10.04
C GLY A 25 -29.39 -4.15 -10.43
N ILE A 26 -28.94 -4.61 -11.60
CA ILE A 26 -27.58 -4.31 -12.09
C ILE A 26 -27.41 -2.81 -12.35
N MET A 27 -28.41 -2.15 -12.94
CA MET A 27 -28.38 -0.70 -13.14
C MET A 27 -28.31 0.06 -11.82
N LEU A 28 -29.10 -0.33 -10.82
CA LEU A 28 -29.06 0.26 -9.48
C LEU A 28 -27.72 0.03 -8.80
N MET A 29 -27.18 -1.20 -8.85
CA MET A 29 -25.87 -1.52 -8.30
C MET A 29 -24.77 -0.64 -8.91
N ALA A 30 -24.75 -0.50 -10.24
CA ALA A 30 -23.80 0.36 -10.94
C ALA A 30 -23.95 1.84 -10.55
N LEU A 31 -25.20 2.32 -10.45
CA LEU A 31 -25.50 3.70 -10.07
C LEU A 31 -25.09 4.00 -8.63
N ILE A 32 -25.32 3.06 -7.69
CA ILE A 32 -24.85 3.17 -6.31
C ILE A 32 -23.33 3.30 -6.27
N CYS A 33 -22.62 2.45 -7.03
CA CYS A 33 -21.16 2.51 -7.08
C CYS A 33 -20.64 3.86 -7.62
N LEU A 34 -21.25 4.37 -8.69
CA LEU A 34 -20.88 5.65 -9.29
C LEU A 34 -21.16 6.83 -8.36
N ILE A 35 -22.34 6.89 -7.75
CA ILE A 35 -22.71 7.99 -6.85
C ILE A 35 -21.83 8.00 -5.59
N HIS A 36 -21.57 6.82 -5.00
CA HIS A 36 -20.61 6.69 -3.90
C HIS A 36 -19.24 7.22 -4.29
N THR A 37 -18.76 6.82 -5.47
CA THR A 37 -17.46 7.26 -6.01
C THR A 37 -17.37 8.79 -6.12
N PHE A 38 -18.37 9.44 -6.71
CA PHE A 38 -18.34 10.88 -6.91
C PHE A 38 -18.44 11.68 -5.60
N LYS A 39 -19.11 11.11 -4.59
CA LYS A 39 -19.19 11.72 -3.26
C LYS A 39 -17.87 11.59 -2.52
N GLU A 40 -17.37 10.37 -2.38
CA GLU A 40 -16.21 10.04 -1.57
C GLU A 40 -14.93 10.69 -2.12
N ALA A 41 -14.70 10.58 -3.43
CA ALA A 41 -13.54 11.16 -4.09
C ALA A 41 -13.81 12.57 -4.62
N SER A 42 -14.71 13.34 -4.02
CA SER A 42 -15.09 14.67 -4.54
C SER A 42 -13.93 15.68 -4.54
N LEU A 43 -12.99 15.57 -3.61
CA LEU A 43 -11.85 16.49 -3.48
C LEU A 43 -10.53 15.85 -3.93
N ALA A 44 -9.66 16.65 -4.54
CA ALA A 44 -8.32 16.29 -4.98
C ALA A 44 -7.28 16.38 -3.85
N ASN A 45 -7.70 16.13 -2.61
CA ASN A 45 -6.77 16.11 -1.49
C ASN A 45 -5.82 14.90 -1.62
N PHE A 46 -4.62 15.04 -1.08
CA PHE A 46 -3.62 13.98 -1.05
C PHE A 46 -2.94 13.90 0.30
N VAL A 47 -2.28 12.77 0.55
CA VAL A 47 -1.44 12.56 1.73
C VAL A 47 -0.02 12.32 1.22
N PRO A 48 0.95 13.20 1.53
CA PRO A 48 2.31 13.14 0.98
C PRO A 48 3.03 11.81 1.15
N ILE A 49 2.79 11.11 2.25
CA ILE A 49 3.47 9.84 2.55
C ILE A 49 2.69 8.59 2.16
N ASN A 50 1.57 8.72 1.43
CA ASN A 50 0.57 7.64 1.32
C ASN A 50 0.04 7.39 -0.11
N GLY A 51 -0.94 6.48 -0.22
CA GLY A 51 -1.27 5.68 -1.39
C GLY A 51 -1.93 6.37 -2.59
N THR A 52 -2.35 7.62 -2.52
CA THR A 52 -3.07 8.23 -3.66
C THR A 52 -2.16 8.43 -4.87
N PHE A 53 -0.96 8.97 -4.66
CA PHE A 53 0.05 9.08 -5.71
C PHE A 53 0.77 7.75 -6.00
N GLN A 54 0.79 6.82 -5.04
CA GLN A 54 1.24 5.45 -5.31
C GLN A 54 0.35 4.76 -6.34
N ASN A 55 -0.95 5.08 -6.34
CA ASN A 55 -1.87 4.60 -7.34
C ASN A 55 -1.76 5.39 -8.66
N TYR A 56 -1.61 6.71 -8.58
CA TYR A 56 -1.64 7.58 -9.77
C TYR A 56 -0.33 7.66 -10.55
N ASN A 57 0.85 7.65 -9.90
CA ASN A 57 2.13 7.81 -10.60
C ASN A 57 2.38 6.71 -11.65
N PRO A 58 2.15 5.41 -11.37
CA PRO A 58 2.26 4.38 -12.39
C PRO A 58 1.31 4.59 -13.58
N VAL A 59 0.09 5.07 -13.32
CA VAL A 59 -0.92 5.40 -14.35
C VAL A 59 -0.46 6.57 -15.20
N ARG A 60 -0.02 7.67 -14.57
CA ARG A 60 0.47 8.87 -15.25
C ARG A 60 1.70 8.56 -16.10
N ARG A 61 2.63 7.72 -15.62
CA ARG A 61 3.80 7.26 -16.37
C ARG A 61 3.42 6.41 -17.59
N LEU A 62 2.43 5.52 -17.45
CA LEU A 62 1.91 4.77 -18.60
C LEU A 62 1.29 5.71 -19.65
N LEU A 63 0.50 6.69 -19.19
CA LEU A 63 -0.15 7.67 -20.06
C LEU A 63 0.85 8.65 -20.72
N SER A 64 2.02 8.87 -20.13
CA SER A 64 3.11 9.64 -20.74
C SER A 64 3.97 8.83 -21.71
N GLY A 65 3.68 7.53 -21.89
CA GLY A 65 4.35 6.65 -22.84
C GLY A 65 5.58 5.91 -22.29
N GLN A 66 5.82 5.96 -20.98
CA GLN A 66 6.88 5.15 -20.36
C GLN A 66 6.51 3.67 -20.35
N ILE A 67 7.52 2.81 -20.48
CA ILE A 67 7.39 1.36 -20.57
C ILE A 67 7.47 0.72 -19.18
N PRO A 68 6.42 -0.01 -18.74
CA PRO A 68 6.41 -0.71 -17.45
C PRO A 68 7.55 -1.72 -17.32
N PHE A 69 8.17 -1.74 -16.15
CA PHE A 69 9.32 -2.57 -15.75
C PHE A 69 10.60 -2.36 -16.57
N LYS A 70 10.65 -1.29 -17.37
CA LYS A 70 11.87 -0.78 -18.01
C LYS A 70 12.22 0.61 -17.51
N GLU A 71 11.25 1.51 -17.50
CA GLU A 71 11.43 2.93 -17.11
C GLU A 71 10.83 3.24 -15.74
N TYR A 72 9.91 2.41 -15.26
CA TYR A 72 9.32 2.48 -13.92
C TYR A 72 8.71 1.13 -13.54
N ALA A 73 8.35 0.94 -12.28
CA ALA A 73 7.64 -0.27 -11.84
C ALA A 73 6.36 0.07 -11.07
N ASP A 74 5.34 -0.76 -11.23
CA ASP A 74 4.14 -0.74 -10.39
C ASP A 74 4.23 -1.85 -9.33
N TYR A 75 4.47 -1.45 -8.07
CA TYR A 75 4.60 -2.39 -6.97
C TYR A 75 3.28 -3.10 -6.60
N LEU A 76 2.13 -2.58 -7.04
CA LEU A 76 0.81 -3.15 -6.77
C LEU A 76 0.41 -4.22 -7.80
N GLY A 77 1.13 -4.29 -8.94
CA GLY A 77 0.98 -5.31 -9.97
C GLY A 77 0.23 -4.85 -11.23
N LEU A 78 0.21 -5.69 -12.27
CA LEU A 78 -0.31 -5.31 -13.58
C LEU A 78 -1.82 -5.07 -13.58
N GLY A 79 -2.56 -5.73 -12.68
CA GLY A 79 -4.00 -5.51 -12.51
C GLY A 79 -4.30 -4.09 -12.03
N HIS A 80 -3.51 -3.61 -11.08
CA HIS A 80 -3.56 -2.22 -10.61
C HIS A 80 -3.27 -1.24 -11.75
N LEU A 81 -2.12 -1.40 -12.42
CA LEU A 81 -1.68 -0.52 -13.49
C LEU A 81 -2.72 -0.35 -14.60
N TYR A 82 -3.13 -1.46 -15.24
CA TYR A 82 -3.91 -1.40 -16.47
C TYR A 82 -5.39 -1.10 -16.22
N LEU A 83 -5.98 -1.68 -15.17
CA LEU A 83 -7.37 -1.40 -14.84
C LEU A 83 -7.52 0.01 -14.23
N GLY A 84 -6.57 0.41 -13.38
CA GLY A 84 -6.49 1.77 -12.85
C GLY A 84 -6.34 2.81 -13.97
N THR A 85 -5.48 2.57 -14.95
CA THR A 85 -5.31 3.44 -16.11
C THR A 85 -6.59 3.56 -16.93
N LEU A 86 -7.22 2.42 -17.28
CA LEU A 86 -8.45 2.41 -18.05
C LEU A 86 -9.53 3.29 -17.40
N PHE A 87 -9.79 3.08 -16.11
CA PHE A 87 -10.83 3.85 -15.42
C PHE A 87 -10.43 5.30 -15.18
N THR A 88 -9.15 5.60 -14.94
CA THR A 88 -8.66 6.98 -14.83
C THR A 88 -8.94 7.75 -16.13
N VAL A 89 -8.67 7.14 -17.29
CA VAL A 89 -9.01 7.73 -18.60
C VAL A 89 -10.51 7.89 -18.78
N LEU A 90 -11.32 6.89 -18.41
CA LEU A 90 -12.79 6.97 -18.50
C LEU A 90 -13.37 8.12 -17.64
N PHE A 91 -12.73 8.46 -16.52
CA PHE A 91 -13.11 9.57 -15.65
C PHE A 91 -12.44 10.92 -16.02
N GLY A 92 -11.61 10.99 -17.05
CA GLY A 92 -11.06 12.25 -17.58
C GLY A 92 -9.53 12.39 -17.57
N GLY A 93 -8.79 11.42 -17.03
CA GLY A 93 -7.32 11.36 -17.16
C GLY A 93 -6.49 12.24 -16.22
N THR A 94 -7.08 12.88 -15.21
CA THR A 94 -6.36 13.70 -14.22
C THR A 94 -6.10 12.95 -12.91
N TYR A 95 -5.39 13.56 -11.96
CA TYR A 95 -5.25 13.01 -10.61
C TYR A 95 -6.62 12.84 -9.93
N GLN A 96 -7.49 13.85 -10.02
CA GLN A 96 -8.87 13.76 -9.56
C GLN A 96 -9.64 12.58 -10.22
N SER A 97 -9.44 12.36 -11.53
CA SER A 97 -10.02 11.20 -12.22
C SER A 97 -9.50 9.86 -11.68
N SER A 98 -8.24 9.81 -11.24
CA SER A 98 -7.66 8.61 -10.62
C SER A 98 -8.29 8.31 -9.25
N LEU A 99 -8.59 9.34 -8.46
CA LEU A 99 -9.31 9.16 -7.19
C LEU A 99 -10.69 8.56 -7.42
N TYR A 100 -11.42 9.02 -8.45
CA TYR A 100 -12.67 8.38 -8.88
C TYR A 100 -12.43 6.94 -9.35
N ALA A 101 -11.42 6.69 -10.18
CA ALA A 101 -11.11 5.37 -10.71
C ALA A 101 -10.87 4.34 -9.60
N PHE A 102 -9.96 4.62 -8.68
CA PHE A 102 -9.59 3.66 -7.63
C PHE A 102 -10.70 3.50 -6.59
N THR A 103 -11.47 4.55 -6.29
CA THR A 103 -12.65 4.45 -5.42
C THR A 103 -13.72 3.59 -6.07
N PHE A 104 -14.00 3.81 -7.35
CA PHE A 104 -14.93 2.99 -8.11
C PHE A 104 -14.48 1.53 -8.18
N LEU A 105 -13.22 1.26 -8.51
CA LEU A 105 -12.67 -0.09 -8.63
C LEU A 105 -12.70 -0.84 -7.29
N THR A 106 -12.45 -0.14 -6.20
CA THR A 106 -12.51 -0.72 -4.85
C THR A 106 -13.95 -1.09 -4.48
N PHE A 107 -14.87 -0.14 -4.56
CA PHE A 107 -16.24 -0.35 -4.11
C PHE A 107 -17.05 -1.25 -5.07
N SER A 108 -16.82 -1.14 -6.38
CA SER A 108 -17.38 -2.08 -7.36
C SER A 108 -16.75 -3.48 -7.21
N GLY A 109 -15.47 -3.57 -6.85
CA GLY A 109 -14.81 -4.83 -6.48
C GLY A 109 -15.50 -5.50 -5.30
N PHE A 110 -15.81 -4.74 -4.24
CA PHE A 110 -16.62 -5.20 -3.12
C PHE A 110 -18.02 -5.66 -3.58
N ALA A 111 -18.71 -4.86 -4.40
CA ALA A 111 -20.01 -5.24 -4.97
C ALA A 111 -19.95 -6.55 -5.77
N LEU A 112 -18.87 -6.77 -6.53
CA LEU A 112 -18.65 -8.00 -7.29
C LEU A 112 -18.39 -9.21 -6.39
N PHE A 113 -17.69 -9.05 -5.26
CA PHE A 113 -17.58 -10.10 -4.24
C PHE A 113 -18.95 -10.48 -3.68
N VAL A 114 -19.75 -9.50 -3.27
CA VAL A 114 -21.11 -9.72 -2.76
C VAL A 114 -21.95 -10.45 -3.80
N LEU A 115 -21.92 -10.00 -5.06
CA LEU A 115 -22.67 -10.60 -6.16
C LEU A 115 -22.24 -12.05 -6.42
N LEU A 116 -20.93 -12.31 -6.47
CA LEU A 116 -20.39 -13.65 -6.72
C LEU A 116 -20.77 -14.63 -5.61
N ILE A 117 -20.60 -14.25 -4.34
CA ILE A 117 -20.94 -15.07 -3.17
C ILE A 117 -22.45 -15.30 -3.13
N SER A 118 -23.24 -14.24 -3.32
CA SER A 118 -24.71 -14.33 -3.36
C SER A 118 -25.20 -15.24 -4.48
N TRP A 119 -24.58 -15.17 -5.65
CA TRP A 119 -24.91 -16.05 -6.78
C TRP A 119 -24.53 -17.50 -6.51
N ALA A 120 -23.37 -17.75 -5.92
CA ALA A 120 -22.92 -19.08 -5.52
C ALA A 120 -23.89 -19.70 -4.52
N VAL A 121 -24.25 -18.98 -3.45
CA VAL A 121 -25.07 -19.49 -2.35
C VAL A 121 -26.55 -19.61 -2.72
N LEU A 122 -27.15 -18.52 -3.25
CA LEU A 122 -28.59 -18.43 -3.53
C LEU A 122 -28.99 -19.13 -4.82
N LYS A 123 -28.02 -19.49 -5.67
CA LYS A 123 -28.20 -20.21 -6.96
C LYS A 123 -29.15 -19.52 -7.94
N ASN A 124 -29.49 -18.25 -7.72
CA ASN A 124 -30.40 -17.47 -8.54
C ASN A 124 -29.82 -16.06 -8.73
N LYS A 125 -29.67 -15.67 -10.00
CA LYS A 125 -29.05 -14.39 -10.40
C LYS A 125 -29.86 -13.16 -9.97
N GLU A 126 -31.18 -13.24 -9.97
CA GLU A 126 -32.05 -12.12 -9.56
C GLU A 126 -31.96 -11.89 -8.06
N LYS A 127 -32.08 -12.97 -7.27
CA LYS A 127 -31.91 -12.90 -5.82
C LYS A 127 -30.53 -12.37 -5.44
N ALA A 128 -29.49 -12.81 -6.16
CA ALA A 128 -28.13 -12.37 -5.90
C ALA A 128 -27.95 -10.86 -6.13
N VAL A 129 -28.46 -10.34 -7.26
CA VAL A 129 -28.37 -8.90 -7.57
C VAL A 129 -29.20 -8.07 -6.59
N ILE A 130 -30.42 -8.50 -6.27
CA ILE A 130 -31.27 -7.78 -5.31
C ILE A 130 -30.61 -7.74 -3.94
N PHE A 131 -30.12 -8.88 -3.45
CA PHE A 131 -29.40 -8.94 -2.17
C PHE A 131 -28.17 -8.03 -2.18
N THR A 132 -27.38 -8.07 -3.27
CA THR A 132 -26.20 -7.21 -3.43
C THR A 132 -26.57 -5.74 -3.35
N THR A 133 -27.56 -5.31 -4.12
CA THR A 133 -28.01 -3.91 -4.16
C THR A 133 -28.52 -3.45 -2.80
N THR A 134 -29.29 -4.29 -2.09
CA THR A 134 -29.74 -4.01 -0.73
C THR A 134 -28.57 -3.86 0.23
N LEU A 135 -27.62 -4.80 0.20
CA LEU A 135 -26.51 -4.81 1.15
C LEU A 135 -25.62 -3.58 0.97
N LEU A 136 -25.29 -3.23 -0.28
CA LEU A 136 -24.53 -2.01 -0.58
C LEU A 136 -25.23 -0.77 -0.03
N THR A 137 -26.54 -0.64 -0.28
CA THR A 137 -27.32 0.51 0.18
C THR A 137 -27.38 0.57 1.71
N VAL A 138 -27.59 -0.56 2.39
CA VAL A 138 -27.63 -0.62 3.85
C VAL A 138 -26.29 -0.24 4.48
N ILE A 139 -25.17 -0.73 3.93
CA ILE A 139 -23.83 -0.39 4.44
C ILE A 139 -23.56 1.11 4.31
N LEU A 140 -24.02 1.75 3.22
CA LEU A 140 -23.86 3.19 3.01
C LEU A 140 -24.79 4.06 3.86
N ILE A 141 -25.96 3.54 4.28
CA ILE A 141 -26.91 4.26 5.15
C ILE A 141 -26.56 4.11 6.63
N VAL A 142 -26.13 2.92 7.03
CA VAL A 142 -26.00 2.54 8.43
C VAL A 142 -24.53 2.34 8.86
N PRO A 143 -23.61 3.33 8.70
CA PRO A 143 -22.33 3.27 9.39
C PRO A 143 -22.48 3.11 10.92
N ILE A 144 -23.55 3.68 11.50
CA ILE A 144 -23.74 3.84 12.95
C ILE A 144 -24.12 2.53 13.69
N PHE A 145 -24.90 1.60 13.12
CA PHE A 145 -25.24 0.34 13.84
C PHE A 145 -24.08 -0.66 13.90
N PHE A 146 -23.19 -0.63 12.91
CA PHE A 146 -22.09 -1.58 12.85
C PHE A 146 -20.93 -1.19 13.79
N GLU A 147 -20.84 0.07 14.21
CA GLU A 147 -19.95 0.50 15.28
C GLU A 147 -20.35 -0.11 16.64
N ASP A 148 -21.65 -0.16 16.96
CA ASP A 148 -22.13 -0.64 18.26
C ASP A 148 -22.34 -2.16 18.35
N VAL A 149 -22.79 -2.84 17.28
CA VAL A 149 -23.12 -4.29 17.32
C VAL A 149 -21.89 -5.19 17.10
N LEU A 150 -20.85 -4.69 16.43
CA LEU A 150 -19.60 -5.42 16.14
C LEU A 150 -18.39 -4.92 16.96
N ALA A 151 -18.61 -4.07 17.97
CA ALA A 151 -17.58 -3.49 18.84
C ALA A 151 -16.63 -4.52 19.50
N ASN A 152 -17.02 -5.79 19.60
CA ASN A 152 -16.17 -6.89 20.08
C ASN A 152 -15.28 -7.53 18.99
N SER A 153 -15.31 -7.04 17.74
CA SER A 153 -14.50 -7.55 16.63
C SER A 153 -13.92 -6.43 15.77
N ASN A 154 -13.03 -5.62 16.35
CA ASN A 154 -12.34 -4.49 15.69
C ASN A 154 -11.80 -4.81 14.27
N GLY A 155 -11.47 -6.07 13.97
CA GLY A 155 -10.99 -6.49 12.65
C GLY A 155 -12.05 -6.55 11.54
N LEU A 156 -13.28 -7.01 11.83
CA LEU A 156 -14.33 -7.18 10.80
C LEU A 156 -14.90 -5.83 10.34
N LEU A 157 -15.17 -4.94 11.29
CA LEU A 157 -15.64 -3.58 11.00
C LEU A 157 -14.58 -2.80 10.22
N LYS A 158 -13.31 -2.90 10.64
CA LYS A 158 -12.18 -2.30 9.92
C LYS A 158 -12.11 -2.84 8.49
N ALA A 159 -12.19 -4.15 8.28
CA ALA A 159 -12.18 -4.74 6.93
C ALA A 159 -13.32 -4.21 6.05
N LEU A 160 -14.52 -4.02 6.60
CA LEU A 160 -15.65 -3.44 5.88
C LEU A 160 -15.39 -1.97 5.52
N HIS A 161 -14.82 -1.18 6.42
CA HIS A 161 -14.46 0.21 6.14
C HIS A 161 -13.42 0.32 5.01
N TYR A 162 -12.41 -0.57 4.99
CA TYR A 162 -11.45 -0.70 3.89
C TYR A 162 -12.07 -1.16 2.56
N ALA A 163 -13.29 -1.71 2.56
CA ALA A 163 -14.00 -2.07 1.34
C ALA A 163 -14.72 -0.87 0.68
N LEU A 164 -14.92 0.23 1.43
CA LEU A 164 -15.66 1.40 0.98
C LEU A 164 -14.79 2.46 0.30
N MET A 165 -13.48 2.42 0.53
CA MET A 165 -12.52 3.37 -0.01
C MET A 165 -11.22 2.65 -0.39
N PRO A 166 -10.41 3.18 -1.33
CA PRO A 166 -9.18 2.52 -1.80
C PRO A 166 -8.21 2.15 -0.67
N GLY A 167 -8.17 2.99 0.37
CA GLY A 167 -7.25 2.83 1.50
C GLY A 167 -5.78 2.83 1.05
N ASN A 168 -4.91 2.36 1.95
CA ASN A 168 -3.49 2.26 1.66
C ASN A 168 -3.22 1.02 0.80
N SER A 169 -2.39 1.18 -0.25
CA SER A 169 -1.98 0.10 -1.17
C SER A 169 -3.10 -0.62 -1.92
N ALA A 170 -4.27 0.02 -2.08
CA ALA A 170 -5.40 -0.50 -2.89
C ALA A 170 -5.75 -1.98 -2.61
N ARG A 171 -5.70 -2.40 -1.34
CA ARG A 171 -5.75 -3.82 -0.94
C ARG A 171 -6.98 -4.55 -1.46
N MET A 172 -8.16 -3.91 -1.40
CA MET A 172 -9.39 -4.49 -1.93
C MET A 172 -9.29 -4.72 -3.44
N MET A 173 -8.75 -3.76 -4.20
CA MET A 173 -8.54 -3.88 -5.64
C MET A 173 -7.59 -5.05 -5.97
N ARG A 174 -6.48 -5.21 -5.22
CA ARG A 174 -5.58 -6.36 -5.39
C ARG A 174 -6.32 -7.69 -5.20
N GLY A 175 -7.18 -7.78 -4.18
CA GLY A 175 -7.99 -8.96 -3.91
C GLY A 175 -9.04 -9.29 -4.97
N THR A 176 -9.48 -8.33 -5.78
CA THR A 176 -10.52 -8.57 -6.79
C THR A 176 -10.14 -9.61 -7.84
N ILE A 177 -8.85 -9.99 -7.97
CA ILE A 177 -8.45 -11.10 -8.85
C ILE A 177 -9.20 -12.40 -8.56
N LEU A 178 -9.59 -12.64 -7.30
CA LEU A 178 -10.38 -13.82 -6.95
C LEU A 178 -11.73 -13.84 -7.68
N VAL A 179 -12.36 -12.67 -7.83
CA VAL A 179 -13.63 -12.53 -8.57
C VAL A 179 -13.38 -12.58 -10.07
N HIS A 180 -12.37 -11.85 -10.57
CA HIS A 180 -12.03 -11.84 -11.98
C HIS A 180 -11.65 -13.25 -12.49
N ALA A 181 -10.90 -14.03 -11.72
CA ALA A 181 -10.59 -15.42 -12.04
C ALA A 181 -11.87 -16.27 -12.16
N CYS A 182 -12.83 -16.12 -11.24
CA CYS A 182 -14.12 -16.80 -11.33
C CYS A 182 -14.92 -16.38 -12.57
N ILE A 183 -14.92 -15.08 -12.91
CA ILE A 183 -15.57 -14.55 -14.12
C ILE A 183 -14.92 -15.14 -15.37
N LEU A 184 -13.58 -15.14 -15.46
CA LEU A 184 -12.85 -15.72 -16.58
C LEU A 184 -13.17 -17.21 -16.74
N ILE A 185 -13.15 -17.99 -15.65
CA ILE A 185 -13.55 -19.41 -15.65
C ILE A 185 -14.99 -19.59 -16.16
N CYS A 186 -15.92 -18.74 -15.73
CA CYS A 186 -17.30 -18.76 -16.21
C CYS A 186 -17.40 -18.44 -17.71
N LEU A 187 -16.64 -17.45 -18.21
CA LEU A 187 -16.58 -17.10 -19.63
C LEU A 187 -16.00 -18.24 -20.46
N GLY A 188 -14.91 -18.86 -20.00
CA GLY A 188 -14.34 -20.06 -20.63
C GLY A 188 -15.32 -21.22 -20.70
N TYR A 189 -16.11 -21.43 -19.64
CA TYR A 189 -17.18 -22.42 -19.64
C TYR A 189 -18.29 -22.11 -20.67
N LEU A 190 -18.72 -20.85 -20.76
CA LEU A 190 -19.70 -20.43 -21.76
C LEU A 190 -19.16 -20.61 -23.19
N PHE A 191 -17.88 -20.31 -23.40
CA PHE A 191 -17.22 -20.56 -24.67
C PHE A 191 -17.14 -22.04 -24.99
N TYR A 192 -16.72 -22.88 -24.03
CA TYR A 192 -16.63 -24.32 -24.17
C TYR A 192 -17.98 -24.94 -24.55
N THR A 193 -19.04 -24.63 -23.80
CA THR A 193 -20.39 -25.17 -24.05
C THR A 193 -20.93 -24.76 -25.41
N LYS A 194 -20.73 -23.51 -25.82
CA LYS A 194 -21.27 -22.99 -27.07
C LYS A 194 -20.51 -23.48 -28.31
N TRP A 195 -19.19 -23.61 -28.22
CA TRP A 195 -18.34 -23.76 -29.42
C TRP A 195 -17.51 -25.05 -29.46
N ILE A 196 -17.28 -25.71 -28.34
CA ILE A 196 -16.36 -26.85 -28.22
C ILE A 196 -17.08 -28.14 -27.82
N GLN A 197 -18.11 -28.05 -26.98
CA GLN A 197 -18.77 -29.22 -26.38
C GLN A 197 -19.33 -30.20 -27.41
N ASN A 198 -19.69 -29.75 -28.62
CA ASN A 198 -20.22 -30.62 -29.68
C ASN A 198 -19.17 -31.04 -30.71
N LYS A 199 -17.91 -30.60 -30.55
CA LYS A 199 -16.79 -31.00 -31.42
C LYS A 199 -16.10 -32.23 -30.84
N ASP A 200 -15.60 -33.10 -31.71
CA ASP A 200 -14.86 -34.30 -31.31
C ASP A 200 -13.35 -34.13 -31.55
N PHE A 201 -12.56 -34.24 -30.49
CA PHE A 201 -11.10 -34.17 -30.55
C PHE A 201 -10.48 -34.82 -29.30
N LYS A 202 -9.32 -35.45 -29.50
CA LYS A 202 -8.64 -36.38 -28.57
C LYS A 202 -8.38 -35.83 -27.16
N PHE A 203 -8.25 -34.51 -27.01
CA PHE A 203 -7.86 -33.85 -25.75
C PHE A 203 -8.98 -33.05 -25.07
N LYS A 204 -10.23 -33.21 -25.51
CA LYS A 204 -11.39 -32.46 -24.99
C LYS A 204 -11.59 -32.54 -23.48
N LYS A 205 -11.33 -33.72 -22.89
CA LYS A 205 -11.41 -33.94 -21.44
C LYS A 205 -10.45 -33.05 -20.64
N TYR A 206 -9.32 -32.67 -21.23
CA TYR A 206 -8.28 -31.88 -20.56
C TYR A 206 -8.53 -30.37 -20.64
N LEU A 207 -9.31 -29.90 -21.60
CA LEU A 207 -9.51 -28.47 -21.84
C LEU A 207 -9.98 -27.66 -20.64
N PRO A 208 -10.94 -28.12 -19.79
CA PRO A 208 -11.33 -27.35 -18.62
C PRO A 208 -10.15 -27.13 -17.66
N TYR A 209 -9.30 -28.13 -17.47
CA TYR A 209 -8.13 -28.05 -16.61
C TYR A 209 -7.06 -27.12 -17.20
N ILE A 210 -6.84 -27.20 -18.52
CA ILE A 210 -5.93 -26.30 -19.25
C ILE A 210 -6.40 -24.84 -19.11
N TYR A 211 -7.70 -24.59 -19.28
CA TYR A 211 -8.27 -23.25 -19.18
C TYR A 211 -8.11 -22.66 -17.76
N ILE A 212 -8.38 -23.45 -16.72
CA ILE A 212 -8.16 -23.03 -15.32
C ILE A 212 -6.67 -22.70 -15.08
N ALA A 213 -5.75 -23.49 -15.64
CA ALA A 213 -4.31 -23.21 -15.54
C ALA A 213 -3.88 -21.92 -16.26
N ILE A 214 -4.48 -21.62 -17.42
CA ILE A 214 -4.27 -20.34 -18.12
C ILE A 214 -4.74 -19.18 -17.23
N VAL A 215 -5.94 -19.28 -16.66
CA VAL A 215 -6.48 -18.27 -15.74
C VAL A 215 -5.57 -18.13 -14.51
N ALA A 216 -5.02 -19.22 -13.97
CA ALA A 216 -4.06 -19.15 -12.87
C ALA A 216 -2.83 -18.31 -13.25
N GLY A 217 -2.26 -18.51 -14.44
CA GLY A 217 -1.12 -17.71 -14.91
C GLY A 217 -1.44 -16.22 -15.07
N ILE A 218 -2.65 -15.89 -15.56
CA ILE A 218 -3.15 -14.49 -15.59
C ILE A 218 -3.24 -13.94 -14.17
N SER A 219 -3.80 -14.71 -13.23
CA SER A 219 -3.95 -14.30 -11.83
C SER A 219 -2.62 -13.97 -11.16
N PHE A 220 -1.56 -14.74 -11.41
CA PHE A 220 -0.24 -14.48 -10.85
C PHE A 220 0.23 -13.04 -11.12
N SER A 221 0.01 -12.56 -12.35
CA SER A 221 0.48 -11.24 -12.79
C SER A 221 -0.30 -10.05 -12.19
N TRP A 222 -1.45 -10.32 -11.55
CA TRP A 222 -2.40 -9.29 -11.11
C TRP A 222 -1.84 -8.39 -10.00
N SER A 223 -1.31 -9.02 -8.94
CA SER A 223 -0.72 -8.37 -7.78
C SER A 223 0.31 -9.28 -7.10
N ASN A 224 1.22 -8.68 -6.34
CA ASN A 224 2.28 -9.38 -5.61
C ASN A 224 1.80 -10.17 -4.38
N ASP A 225 0.51 -10.09 -4.04
CA ASP A 225 -0.11 -10.79 -2.92
C ASP A 225 -1.21 -11.77 -3.38
N TYR A 226 -2.44 -11.28 -3.56
CA TYR A 226 -3.60 -12.04 -4.00
C TYR A 226 -3.43 -12.64 -5.39
N GLY A 227 -2.57 -12.09 -6.25
CA GLY A 227 -2.22 -12.70 -7.52
C GLY A 227 -1.48 -14.03 -7.35
N ILE A 228 -0.43 -14.05 -6.54
CA ILE A 228 0.39 -15.24 -6.26
C ILE A 228 -0.40 -16.27 -5.46
N GLY A 229 -1.03 -15.86 -4.36
CA GLY A 229 -1.84 -16.79 -3.56
C GLY A 229 -3.07 -17.30 -4.33
N GLY A 230 -3.68 -16.47 -5.17
CA GLY A 230 -4.75 -16.87 -6.09
C GLY A 230 -4.29 -17.88 -7.13
N TRP A 231 -3.10 -17.72 -7.72
CA TRP A 231 -2.49 -18.67 -8.64
C TRP A 231 -2.28 -20.04 -7.98
N LEU A 232 -1.66 -20.07 -6.80
CA LEU A 232 -1.40 -21.30 -6.06
C LEU A 232 -2.73 -22.02 -5.74
N CYS A 233 -3.70 -21.28 -5.21
CA CYS A 233 -5.00 -21.85 -4.87
C CYS A 233 -5.77 -22.34 -6.10
N LEU A 234 -5.68 -21.68 -7.26
CA LEU A 234 -6.30 -22.18 -8.50
C LEU A 234 -5.69 -23.50 -8.95
N ILE A 235 -4.36 -23.64 -8.89
CA ILE A 235 -3.66 -24.88 -9.25
C ILE A 235 -4.08 -26.02 -8.32
N LEU A 236 -4.12 -25.77 -7.01
CA LEU A 236 -4.57 -26.75 -6.02
C LEU A 236 -6.05 -27.13 -6.21
N MET A 237 -6.92 -26.15 -6.47
CA MET A 237 -8.33 -26.40 -6.79
C MET A 237 -8.48 -27.21 -8.07
N ASN A 238 -7.64 -26.98 -9.09
CA ASN A 238 -7.71 -27.69 -10.36
C ASN A 238 -7.37 -29.18 -10.18
N ALA A 239 -6.31 -29.46 -9.42
CA ALA A 239 -5.93 -30.82 -9.03
C ALA A 239 -7.03 -31.48 -8.17
N PHE A 240 -7.54 -30.78 -7.15
CA PHE A 240 -8.62 -31.29 -6.31
C PHE A 240 -9.91 -31.58 -7.11
N LEU A 241 -10.24 -30.75 -8.10
CA LEU A 241 -11.37 -30.97 -9.00
C LEU A 241 -11.15 -32.19 -9.89
N ALA A 242 -9.92 -32.38 -10.40
CA ALA A 242 -9.55 -33.58 -11.15
C ALA A 242 -9.69 -34.85 -10.29
N PHE A 243 -9.21 -34.80 -9.05
CA PHE A 243 -9.38 -35.89 -8.08
C PHE A 243 -10.86 -36.16 -7.76
N SER A 244 -11.66 -35.12 -7.57
CA SER A 244 -13.09 -35.22 -7.27
C SER A 244 -13.89 -35.87 -8.40
N ARG A 245 -13.54 -35.57 -9.66
CA ARG A 245 -14.20 -36.12 -10.85
C ARG A 245 -13.79 -37.54 -11.17
N GLU A 246 -12.48 -37.82 -11.15
CA GLU A 246 -11.92 -39.07 -11.65
C GLU A 246 -11.67 -40.11 -10.57
N ARG A 247 -11.60 -39.70 -9.29
CA ARG A 247 -11.22 -40.55 -8.15
C ARG A 247 -9.85 -41.22 -8.30
N LYS A 248 -8.97 -40.63 -9.11
CA LYS A 248 -7.62 -41.15 -9.40
C LYS A 248 -6.57 -40.13 -8.97
N ILE A 249 -5.78 -40.48 -7.96
CA ILE A 249 -4.75 -39.58 -7.43
C ILE A 249 -3.65 -39.29 -8.47
N ILE A 250 -3.25 -40.29 -9.27
CA ILE A 250 -2.25 -40.13 -10.33
C ILE A 250 -2.72 -39.09 -11.36
N PHE A 251 -4.00 -39.14 -11.75
CA PHE A 251 -4.57 -38.16 -12.69
C PHE A 251 -4.54 -36.74 -12.11
N SER A 252 -4.84 -36.60 -10.81
CA SER A 252 -4.74 -35.32 -10.10
C SER A 252 -3.31 -34.76 -10.10
N ILE A 253 -2.31 -35.61 -9.85
CA ILE A 253 -0.90 -35.23 -9.88
C ILE A 253 -0.48 -34.79 -11.29
N VAL A 254 -0.91 -35.50 -12.33
CA VAL A 254 -0.64 -35.10 -13.72
C VAL A 254 -1.28 -33.74 -14.03
N VAL A 255 -2.53 -33.51 -13.61
CA VAL A 255 -3.21 -32.22 -13.77
C VAL A 255 -2.48 -31.11 -13.00
N LEU A 256 -1.98 -31.40 -11.79
CA LEU A 256 -1.21 -30.46 -10.98
C LEU A 256 0.06 -30.00 -11.73
N LEU A 257 0.90 -30.96 -12.16
CA LEU A 257 2.15 -30.68 -12.87
C LEU A 257 1.91 -29.96 -14.20
N ALA A 258 0.91 -30.40 -14.96
CA ALA A 258 0.51 -29.73 -16.20
C ALA A 258 0.01 -28.31 -15.95
N SER A 259 -0.75 -28.08 -14.87
CA SER A 259 -1.27 -26.76 -14.52
C SER A 259 -0.14 -25.79 -14.18
N ILE A 260 0.89 -26.25 -13.45
CA ILE A 260 2.08 -25.45 -13.16
C ILE A 260 2.74 -25.00 -14.47
N LEU A 261 3.06 -25.93 -15.37
CA LEU A 261 3.72 -25.61 -16.64
C LEU A 261 2.89 -24.66 -17.51
N ILE A 262 1.60 -24.95 -17.70
CA ILE A 262 0.71 -24.13 -18.52
C ILE A 262 0.54 -22.73 -17.91
N SER A 263 0.44 -22.65 -16.58
CA SER A 263 0.33 -21.36 -15.90
C SER A 263 1.57 -20.50 -16.07
N PHE A 264 2.78 -21.07 -16.08
CA PHE A 264 4.01 -20.32 -16.35
C PHE A 264 4.08 -19.81 -17.79
N VAL A 265 3.65 -20.61 -18.76
CA VAL A 265 3.55 -20.14 -20.16
C VAL A 265 2.54 -19.00 -20.27
N SER A 266 1.37 -19.14 -19.62
CA SER A 266 0.35 -18.08 -19.57
C SER A 266 0.90 -16.80 -18.92
N LEU A 267 1.56 -16.93 -17.76
CA LEU A 267 2.20 -15.82 -17.06
C LEU A 267 3.23 -15.11 -17.95
N PHE A 268 4.12 -15.86 -18.60
CA PHE A 268 5.12 -15.33 -19.50
C PHE A 268 4.47 -14.50 -20.61
N VAL A 269 3.48 -15.06 -21.32
CA VAL A 269 2.77 -14.37 -22.40
C VAL A 269 2.07 -13.10 -21.91
N VAL A 270 1.40 -13.17 -20.75
CA VAL A 270 0.70 -12.02 -20.16
C VAL A 270 1.69 -10.91 -19.82
N VAL A 271 2.77 -11.24 -19.10
CA VAL A 271 3.78 -10.24 -18.72
C VAL A 271 4.46 -9.66 -19.95
N GLU A 272 4.84 -10.47 -20.94
CA GLU A 272 5.44 -9.98 -22.19
C GLU A 272 4.54 -8.96 -22.90
N ILE A 273 3.24 -9.23 -23.00
CA ILE A 273 2.26 -8.31 -23.61
C ILE A 273 2.16 -7.02 -22.80
N PHE A 274 1.94 -7.13 -21.49
CA PHE A 274 1.67 -5.98 -20.62
C PHE A 274 2.94 -5.22 -20.17
N THR A 275 4.13 -5.69 -20.55
CA THR A 275 5.40 -4.98 -20.30
C THR A 275 6.11 -4.64 -21.61
N PHE A 276 5.45 -4.80 -22.76
CA PHE A 276 6.00 -4.52 -24.09
C PHE A 276 7.37 -5.18 -24.32
N GLY A 277 7.55 -6.44 -23.91
CA GLY A 277 8.82 -7.16 -24.09
C GLY A 277 9.74 -7.21 -22.86
N ASN A 278 9.35 -6.65 -21.71
CA ASN A 278 10.25 -6.42 -20.56
C ASN A 278 10.04 -7.43 -19.42
N PHE A 279 9.88 -8.72 -19.76
CA PHE A 279 9.73 -9.79 -18.77
C PHE A 279 10.88 -9.85 -17.77
N LYS A 280 12.13 -9.66 -18.21
CA LYS A 280 13.31 -9.66 -17.32
C LYS A 280 13.23 -8.56 -16.27
N GLY A 281 12.78 -7.37 -16.66
CA GLY A 281 12.60 -6.24 -15.75
C GLY A 281 11.52 -6.54 -14.70
N TRP A 282 10.39 -7.08 -15.15
CA TRP A 282 9.31 -7.52 -14.25
C TRP A 282 9.79 -8.59 -13.27
N LEU A 283 10.47 -9.63 -13.76
CA LEU A 283 11.02 -10.70 -12.94
C LEU A 283 12.01 -10.16 -11.90
N THR A 284 12.93 -9.29 -12.32
CA THR A 284 13.94 -8.69 -11.42
C THR A 284 13.27 -7.87 -10.34
N PHE A 285 12.27 -7.05 -10.70
CA PHE A 285 11.54 -6.25 -9.73
C PHE A 285 10.71 -7.10 -8.77
N THR A 286 9.87 -8.01 -9.27
CA THR A 286 8.96 -8.83 -8.44
C THR A 286 9.71 -9.70 -7.44
N PHE A 287 10.81 -10.33 -7.84
CA PHE A 287 11.60 -11.18 -6.94
C PHE A 287 12.66 -10.42 -6.15
N GLY A 288 13.19 -9.31 -6.68
CA GLY A 288 14.11 -8.42 -5.96
C GLY A 288 13.41 -7.71 -4.79
N THR A 289 12.22 -7.17 -5.02
CA THR A 289 11.37 -6.57 -3.98
C THR A 289 11.00 -7.60 -2.90
N GLY A 290 10.59 -8.81 -3.30
CA GLY A 290 10.26 -9.90 -2.38
C GLY A 290 11.41 -10.29 -1.43
N GLY A 291 12.67 -10.20 -1.89
CA GLY A 291 13.85 -10.47 -1.05
C GLY A 291 14.11 -9.44 0.06
N TYR A 292 13.58 -8.23 -0.08
CA TYR A 292 13.75 -7.16 0.92
C TYR A 292 12.54 -7.01 1.83
N GLN A 293 11.34 -7.33 1.33
CA GLN A 293 10.08 -7.16 2.06
C GLN A 293 10.10 -7.74 3.47
N SER A 294 10.80 -8.86 3.69
CA SER A 294 10.82 -9.52 4.99
C SER A 294 11.51 -8.74 6.09
N TRP A 295 12.66 -8.14 5.80
CA TRP A 295 13.47 -7.49 6.83
C TRP A 295 13.29 -5.97 6.79
N PHE A 296 13.04 -5.39 5.61
CA PHE A 296 13.04 -3.93 5.41
C PHE A 296 11.90 -3.19 6.12
N PHE A 297 10.66 -3.69 6.05
CA PHE A 297 9.50 -2.98 6.58
C PHE A 297 9.38 -3.13 8.11
N ASN A 298 9.03 -2.03 8.77
CA ASN A 298 8.93 -1.99 10.23
C ASN A 298 7.63 -2.62 10.72
N ASN A 299 7.68 -3.85 11.24
CA ASN A 299 6.52 -4.47 11.88
C ASN A 299 6.91 -5.54 12.91
N ASN A 300 7.19 -5.13 14.15
CA ASN A 300 7.58 -6.05 15.22
C ASN A 300 6.44 -6.93 15.78
N TYR A 301 5.18 -6.55 15.61
CA TYR A 301 4.05 -7.30 16.19
C TYR A 301 3.79 -8.64 15.50
N TYR A 302 4.17 -8.77 14.23
CA TYR A 302 3.79 -9.90 13.38
C TYR A 302 4.99 -10.55 12.67
N ARG A 303 6.22 -10.33 13.18
CA ARG A 303 7.41 -10.95 12.62
C ARG A 303 7.34 -12.47 12.75
N SER A 304 7.59 -13.13 11.63
CA SER A 304 7.57 -14.58 11.52
C SER A 304 8.98 -15.10 11.26
N TYR A 305 9.43 -15.99 12.14
CA TYR A 305 10.74 -16.65 12.08
C TYR A 305 10.63 -18.16 11.86
N TYR A 306 9.44 -18.72 12.10
CA TYR A 306 9.12 -20.14 12.03
C TYR A 306 8.01 -20.43 11.04
N LEU A 307 8.07 -21.59 10.38
CA LEU A 307 7.04 -22.02 9.42
C LEU A 307 5.66 -22.21 10.08
N PHE A 308 5.61 -22.33 11.41
CA PHE A 308 4.39 -22.44 12.19
C PHE A 308 3.87 -21.10 12.73
N ASP A 309 4.50 -19.96 12.40
CA ASP A 309 3.98 -18.62 12.71
C ASP A 309 2.76 -18.22 11.86
N VAL A 310 2.01 -19.23 11.41
CA VAL A 310 0.73 -19.15 10.71
C VAL A 310 -0.32 -18.55 11.66
N ASP A 311 -1.17 -17.69 11.13
CA ASP A 311 -2.30 -17.15 11.85
C ASP A 311 -3.43 -18.19 12.03
N PHE A 312 -3.52 -18.71 13.25
CA PHE A 312 -4.62 -19.55 13.73
C PHE A 312 -5.58 -18.78 14.65
N SER A 313 -5.72 -17.46 14.48
CA SER A 313 -6.79 -16.71 15.13
C SER A 313 -8.15 -17.37 14.87
N PHE A 314 -9.08 -17.25 15.82
CA PHE A 314 -10.39 -17.89 15.74
C PHE A 314 -11.09 -17.62 14.40
N VAL A 315 -11.00 -16.38 13.92
CA VAL A 315 -11.63 -15.95 12.67
C VAL A 315 -11.01 -16.66 11.45
N MET A 316 -9.68 -16.82 11.42
CA MET A 316 -9.00 -17.57 10.36
C MET A 316 -9.27 -19.08 10.44
N LEU A 317 -9.42 -19.64 11.65
CA LEU A 317 -9.84 -21.04 11.83
C LEU A 317 -11.24 -21.29 11.29
N VAL A 318 -12.19 -20.37 11.52
CA VAL A 318 -13.54 -20.45 10.93
C VAL A 318 -13.46 -20.42 9.40
N GLN A 319 -12.63 -19.55 8.83
CA GLN A 319 -12.43 -19.49 7.38
C GLN A 319 -11.83 -20.80 6.83
N GLY A 320 -10.83 -21.37 7.49
CA GLY A 320 -10.26 -22.67 7.14
C GLY A 320 -11.27 -23.81 7.23
N LEU A 321 -12.10 -23.84 8.27
CA LEU A 321 -13.16 -24.85 8.43
C LEU A 321 -14.20 -24.78 7.28
N LEU A 322 -14.60 -23.58 6.87
CA LEU A 322 -15.50 -23.40 5.72
C LEU A 322 -14.90 -23.97 4.43
N VAL A 323 -13.61 -23.75 4.19
CA VAL A 323 -12.89 -24.35 3.05
C VAL A 323 -13.03 -25.87 3.07
N LEU A 324 -12.75 -26.52 4.21
CA LEU A 324 -12.85 -27.98 4.34
C LEU A 324 -14.28 -28.47 4.07
N ILE A 325 -15.29 -27.78 4.59
CA ILE A 325 -16.71 -28.12 4.35
C ILE A 325 -17.04 -28.04 2.86
N TYR A 326 -16.64 -26.97 2.17
CA TYR A 326 -16.94 -26.80 0.76
C TYR A 326 -16.15 -27.77 -0.13
N LEU A 327 -14.88 -28.05 0.18
CA LEU A 327 -14.09 -29.07 -0.51
C LEU A 327 -14.70 -30.46 -0.34
N LYS A 328 -15.15 -30.82 0.87
CA LYS A 328 -15.85 -32.09 1.11
C LYS A 328 -17.10 -32.20 0.23
N LYS A 329 -17.96 -31.18 0.23
CA LYS A 329 -19.19 -31.17 -0.59
C LYS A 329 -18.88 -31.23 -2.10
N LEU A 330 -17.82 -30.56 -2.55
CA LEU A 330 -17.35 -30.61 -3.93
C LEU A 330 -16.87 -32.03 -4.31
N PHE A 331 -16.13 -32.67 -3.41
CA PHE A 331 -15.63 -34.03 -3.56
C PHE A 331 -16.78 -35.04 -3.60
N ASP A 332 -17.70 -35.00 -2.64
CA ASP A 332 -18.83 -35.94 -2.57
C ASP A 332 -19.67 -35.90 -3.85
N ALA A 333 -19.96 -34.70 -4.36
CA ALA A 333 -20.81 -34.48 -5.53
C ALA A 333 -20.05 -34.47 -6.88
N ARG A 334 -18.83 -35.03 -6.93
CA ARG A 334 -18.02 -35.24 -8.16
C ARG A 334 -17.77 -33.99 -9.01
N GLY A 335 -17.80 -32.80 -8.44
CA GLY A 335 -17.43 -31.57 -9.16
C GLY A 335 -18.21 -31.29 -10.46
N THR A 336 -19.53 -31.52 -10.47
CA THR A 336 -20.40 -31.06 -11.57
C THR A 336 -20.40 -29.53 -11.66
N VAL A 337 -20.88 -28.96 -12.77
CA VAL A 337 -20.88 -27.50 -12.97
C VAL A 337 -21.66 -26.77 -11.88
N GLU A 338 -22.84 -27.26 -11.52
CA GLU A 338 -23.67 -26.64 -10.48
C GLU A 338 -23.04 -26.72 -9.09
N VAL A 339 -22.34 -27.83 -8.80
CA VAL A 339 -21.60 -28.05 -7.56
C VAL A 339 -20.36 -27.14 -7.51
N CYS A 340 -19.64 -27.00 -8.63
CA CYS A 340 -18.53 -26.05 -8.75
C CYS A 340 -19.00 -24.63 -8.51
N ARG A 341 -20.15 -24.24 -9.05
CA ARG A 341 -20.76 -22.93 -8.80
C ARG A 341 -21.10 -22.73 -7.31
N ARG A 342 -21.75 -23.72 -6.67
CA ARG A 342 -22.22 -23.57 -5.28
C ARG A 342 -21.12 -23.69 -4.23
N TYR A 343 -20.16 -24.59 -4.43
CA TYR A 343 -19.14 -24.94 -3.44
C TYR A 343 -17.72 -24.70 -3.93
N GLY A 344 -17.44 -24.91 -5.22
CA GLY A 344 -16.10 -24.68 -5.79
C GLY A 344 -15.67 -23.22 -5.73
N ILE A 345 -16.57 -22.27 -6.06
CA ILE A 345 -16.31 -20.83 -5.93
C ILE A 345 -15.99 -20.46 -4.48
N LEU A 346 -16.81 -20.89 -3.53
CA LEU A 346 -16.64 -20.56 -2.10
C LEU A 346 -15.40 -21.21 -1.50
N ALA A 347 -15.09 -22.46 -1.88
CA ALA A 347 -13.85 -23.13 -1.50
C ALA A 347 -12.63 -22.36 -2.01
N PHE A 348 -12.63 -21.98 -3.29
CA PHE A 348 -11.52 -21.25 -3.90
C PHE A 348 -11.27 -19.90 -3.22
N ILE A 349 -12.29 -19.04 -3.10
CA ILE A 349 -12.09 -17.68 -2.57
C ILE A 349 -11.67 -17.71 -1.09
N ASN A 350 -12.26 -18.59 -0.27
CA ASN A 350 -11.88 -18.69 1.14
C ASN A 350 -10.51 -19.35 1.32
N MET A 351 -10.15 -20.31 0.48
CA MET A 351 -8.82 -20.92 0.51
C MET A 351 -7.75 -19.91 0.11
N ALA A 352 -7.99 -19.11 -0.93
CA ALA A 352 -7.09 -18.03 -1.33
C ALA A 352 -6.95 -16.98 -0.23
N CYS A 353 -8.04 -16.55 0.40
CA CYS A 353 -7.98 -15.63 1.54
C CYS A 353 -7.18 -16.19 2.72
N PHE A 354 -7.39 -17.46 3.08
CA PHE A 354 -6.62 -18.11 4.15
C PHE A 354 -5.14 -18.24 3.79
N ALA A 355 -4.82 -18.62 2.56
CA ALA A 355 -3.44 -18.78 2.09
C ALA A 355 -2.70 -17.43 2.05
N VAL A 356 -3.31 -16.40 1.45
CA VAL A 356 -2.72 -15.08 1.25
C VAL A 356 -2.43 -14.38 2.58
N VAL A 357 -3.34 -14.45 3.56
CA VAL A 357 -3.10 -13.87 4.90
C VAL A 357 -1.83 -14.47 5.53
N ASN A 358 -1.68 -15.79 5.42
CA ASN A 358 -0.56 -16.52 6.02
C ASN A 358 0.74 -16.35 5.23
N GLU A 359 0.67 -16.36 3.91
CA GLU A 359 1.80 -16.05 3.03
C GLU A 359 2.34 -14.64 3.32
N TYR A 360 1.45 -13.65 3.38
CA TYR A 360 1.83 -12.26 3.65
C TYR A 360 2.44 -12.09 5.05
N ARG A 361 1.91 -12.81 6.05
CA ARG A 361 2.48 -12.85 7.41
C ARG A 361 3.88 -13.47 7.43
N LEU A 362 4.06 -14.63 6.81
CA LEU A 362 5.33 -15.35 6.80
C LEU A 362 6.40 -14.61 5.98
N ILE A 363 6.03 -14.06 4.82
CA ILE A 363 7.00 -13.46 3.88
C ILE A 363 7.25 -11.99 4.20
N SER A 364 6.19 -11.19 4.37
CA SER A 364 6.28 -9.73 4.52
C SER A 364 6.18 -9.24 5.97
N ASN A 365 6.06 -10.14 6.96
CA ASN A 365 5.86 -9.79 8.37
C ASN A 365 4.64 -8.87 8.60
N GLY A 366 3.67 -8.90 7.70
CA GLY A 366 2.53 -7.99 7.69
C GLY A 366 1.20 -8.68 7.91
N GLN A 367 0.13 -7.89 7.86
CA GLN A 367 -1.25 -8.40 7.88
C GLN A 367 -1.99 -7.96 6.63
N LEU A 368 -2.80 -8.87 6.09
CA LEU A 368 -3.60 -8.66 4.87
C LEU A 368 -5.01 -9.22 5.05
N TYR A 369 -5.70 -8.74 6.10
CA TYR A 369 -7.01 -9.24 6.51
C TYR A 369 -8.19 -8.65 5.74
N GLU A 370 -8.01 -7.50 5.08
CA GLU A 370 -9.11 -6.67 4.58
C GLU A 370 -10.04 -7.46 3.66
N VAL A 371 -9.47 -8.13 2.64
CA VAL A 371 -10.24 -8.94 1.70
C VAL A 371 -10.64 -10.26 2.33
N ALA A 372 -9.78 -10.88 3.13
CA ALA A 372 -10.05 -12.18 3.77
C ALA A 372 -11.26 -12.15 4.71
N LEU A 373 -11.30 -11.15 5.59
CA LEU A 373 -12.39 -10.93 6.54
C LEU A 373 -13.66 -10.42 5.86
N THR A 374 -13.52 -9.61 4.81
CA THR A 374 -14.67 -9.22 3.97
C THR A 374 -15.32 -10.45 3.32
N VAL A 375 -14.53 -11.32 2.69
CA VAL A 375 -15.04 -12.56 2.08
C VAL A 375 -15.68 -13.48 3.11
N LEU A 376 -15.06 -13.61 4.29
CA LEU A 376 -15.61 -14.42 5.38
C LEU A 376 -16.96 -13.87 5.86
N LEU A 377 -17.03 -12.57 6.15
CA LEU A 377 -18.26 -11.89 6.58
C LEU A 377 -19.37 -12.08 5.56
N LEU A 378 -19.08 -11.80 4.28
CA LEU A 378 -20.06 -11.98 3.20
C LEU A 378 -20.50 -13.43 3.06
N THR A 379 -19.58 -14.39 3.18
CA THR A 379 -19.93 -15.82 3.13
C THR A 379 -20.90 -16.18 4.25
N ILE A 380 -20.62 -15.77 5.49
CA ILE A 380 -21.48 -16.04 6.65
C ILE A 380 -22.85 -15.36 6.49
N LEU A 381 -22.87 -14.06 6.13
CA LEU A 381 -24.10 -13.29 5.99
C LEU A 381 -25.03 -13.87 4.92
N VAL A 382 -24.48 -14.24 3.76
CA VAL A 382 -25.28 -14.79 2.66
C VAL A 382 -25.77 -16.20 2.97
N GLU A 383 -24.95 -17.04 3.62
CA GLU A 383 -25.39 -18.38 4.05
C GLU A 383 -26.49 -18.29 5.11
N LEU A 384 -26.36 -17.38 6.09
CA LEU A 384 -27.40 -17.11 7.08
C LEU A 384 -28.69 -16.62 6.41
N PHE A 385 -28.58 -15.66 5.48
CA PHE A 385 -29.73 -15.19 4.72
C PHE A 385 -30.39 -16.33 3.91
N ASN A 386 -29.61 -17.23 3.32
CA ASN A 386 -30.14 -18.38 2.59
C ASN A 386 -30.93 -19.33 3.50
N VAL A 387 -30.45 -19.56 4.73
CA VAL A 387 -31.18 -20.34 5.75
C VAL A 387 -32.46 -19.62 6.16
N LEU A 388 -32.39 -18.35 6.55
CA LEU A 388 -33.56 -17.57 6.98
C LEU A 388 -34.61 -17.44 5.88
N ASN A 389 -34.18 -17.17 4.64
CA ASN A 389 -35.09 -17.07 3.49
C ASN A 389 -35.76 -18.42 3.16
N SER A 390 -35.13 -19.55 3.50
CA SER A 390 -35.77 -20.86 3.36
C SER A 390 -36.87 -21.11 4.40
N LEU A 391 -36.77 -20.47 5.58
CA LEU A 391 -37.78 -20.51 6.64
C LEU A 391 -38.96 -19.54 6.38
N LEU A 392 -38.77 -18.54 5.52
CA LEU A 392 -39.82 -17.62 5.11
C LEU A 392 -40.73 -18.26 4.04
N GLU A 393 -41.90 -18.76 4.46
CA GLU A 393 -42.88 -19.40 3.58
C GLU A 393 -43.72 -18.41 2.74
N SER A 394 -43.88 -17.17 3.20
CA SER A 394 -44.76 -16.19 2.56
C SER A 394 -44.16 -15.57 1.28
N GLN A 395 -44.79 -15.82 0.13
CA GLN A 395 -44.49 -15.13 -1.13
C GLN A 395 -44.67 -13.61 -1.04
N GLN A 396 -45.59 -13.14 -0.19
CA GLN A 396 -45.85 -11.72 0.01
C GLN A 396 -44.69 -11.03 0.73
N LEU A 397 -44.12 -11.66 1.77
CA LEU A 397 -42.92 -11.13 2.43
C LEU A 397 -41.73 -11.04 1.47
N ARG A 398 -41.53 -12.07 0.63
CA ARG A 398 -40.47 -12.06 -0.39
C ARG A 398 -40.66 -10.92 -1.40
N ARG A 399 -41.89 -10.69 -1.88
CA ARG A 399 -42.20 -9.57 -2.77
C ARG A 399 -41.96 -8.22 -2.10
N ASN A 400 -42.42 -8.06 -0.86
CA ASN A 400 -42.25 -6.82 -0.09
C ASN A 400 -40.76 -6.51 0.14
N PHE A 401 -39.93 -7.52 0.38
CA PHE A 401 -38.48 -7.34 0.49
C PHE A 401 -37.85 -6.81 -0.80
N VAL A 402 -38.22 -7.36 -1.96
CA VAL A 402 -37.71 -6.88 -3.26
C VAL A 402 -38.15 -5.44 -3.53
N VAL A 403 -39.42 -5.13 -3.30
CA VAL A 403 -39.94 -3.76 -3.48
C VAL A 403 -39.26 -2.80 -2.52
N GLY A 404 -39.14 -3.16 -1.24
CA GLY A 404 -38.46 -2.36 -0.22
C GLY A 404 -37.00 -2.10 -0.57
N SER A 405 -36.27 -3.11 -1.05
CA SER A 405 -34.90 -2.99 -1.55
C SER A 405 -34.77 -1.97 -2.67
N VAL A 406 -35.64 -2.06 -3.68
CA VAL A 406 -35.64 -1.14 -4.84
C VAL A 406 -35.97 0.28 -4.40
N VAL A 407 -36.99 0.45 -3.54
CA VAL A 407 -37.39 1.77 -3.02
C VAL A 407 -36.27 2.39 -2.19
N LEU A 408 -35.64 1.61 -1.29
CA LEU A 408 -34.53 2.08 -0.46
C LEU A 408 -33.33 2.51 -1.32
N SER A 409 -32.97 1.69 -2.31
CA SER A 409 -31.86 1.98 -3.24
C SER A 409 -32.13 3.25 -4.05
N LEU A 410 -33.35 3.40 -4.59
CA LEU A 410 -33.75 4.59 -5.33
C LEU A 410 -33.79 5.84 -4.45
N ALA A 411 -34.26 5.73 -3.20
CA ALA A 411 -34.29 6.83 -2.24
C ALA A 411 -32.87 7.30 -1.91
N TRP A 412 -31.95 6.36 -1.64
CA TRP A 412 -30.54 6.68 -1.38
C TRP A 412 -29.88 7.35 -2.58
N VAL A 413 -30.02 6.74 -3.77
CA VAL A 413 -29.53 7.29 -5.05
C VAL A 413 -30.04 8.71 -5.27
N SER A 414 -31.35 8.94 -5.09
CA SER A 414 -31.97 10.25 -5.32
C SER A 414 -31.49 11.29 -4.31
N SER A 415 -31.35 10.91 -3.04
CA SER A 415 -30.84 11.79 -1.98
C SER A 415 -29.40 12.23 -2.25
N MET A 416 -28.52 11.28 -2.56
CA MET A 416 -27.11 11.56 -2.85
C MET A 416 -26.92 12.29 -4.17
N ALA A 417 -27.72 11.98 -5.21
CA ALA A 417 -27.70 12.73 -6.46
C ALA A 417 -28.12 14.20 -6.25
N LYS A 418 -29.09 14.46 -5.37
CA LYS A 418 -29.48 15.83 -4.96
C LYS A 418 -28.31 16.54 -4.28
N GLU A 419 -27.60 15.88 -3.37
CA GLU A 419 -26.43 16.44 -2.68
C GLU A 419 -25.30 16.80 -3.67
N LEU A 420 -24.98 15.90 -4.60
CA LEU A 420 -23.99 16.15 -5.66
C LEU A 420 -24.40 17.30 -6.59
N MET A 421 -25.68 17.36 -7.00
CA MET A 421 -26.19 18.48 -7.79
C MET A 421 -26.16 19.79 -7.02
N THR A 422 -26.50 19.77 -5.73
CA THR A 422 -26.45 20.96 -4.87
C THR A 422 -25.02 21.49 -4.75
N THR A 423 -24.05 20.60 -4.54
CA THR A 423 -22.62 20.96 -4.52
C THR A 423 -22.16 21.54 -5.85
N LYS A 424 -22.60 20.96 -6.97
CA LYS A 424 -22.29 21.48 -8.31
C LYS A 424 -22.89 22.87 -8.57
N ILE A 425 -24.08 23.15 -8.05
CA ILE A 425 -24.78 24.45 -8.24
C ILE A 425 -24.24 25.52 -7.29
N LEU A 426 -24.05 25.20 -6.02
CA LEU A 426 -23.59 26.14 -4.99
C LEU A 426 -22.07 26.38 -5.02
N GLY A 427 -21.34 25.57 -5.78
CA GLY A 427 -19.88 25.59 -5.83
C GLY A 427 -19.28 24.60 -4.82
N GLN A 428 -18.15 24.03 -5.21
CA GLN A 428 -17.38 23.12 -4.35
C GLN A 428 -16.47 23.94 -3.43
N SER A 429 -16.35 23.53 -2.17
CA SER A 429 -15.42 24.15 -1.23
C SER A 429 -13.97 23.86 -1.58
N GLY A 430 -13.09 24.81 -1.26
CA GLY A 430 -11.65 24.71 -1.52
C GLY A 430 -11.20 25.45 -2.77
N THR A 431 -9.92 25.30 -3.11
CA THR A 431 -9.26 25.95 -4.24
C THR A 431 -9.14 24.95 -5.38
N TYR A 432 -9.59 25.31 -6.58
CA TYR A 432 -9.37 24.49 -7.76
C TYR A 432 -7.90 24.55 -8.18
N VAL A 433 -7.25 23.40 -8.28
CA VAL A 433 -5.86 23.27 -8.75
C VAL A 433 -5.88 22.56 -10.10
N ALA A 434 -5.56 23.29 -11.17
CA ALA A 434 -5.74 22.82 -12.55
C ALA A 434 -4.91 21.55 -12.85
N GLN A 435 -3.69 21.48 -12.36
CA GLN A 435 -2.77 20.33 -12.52
C GLN A 435 -3.32 19.06 -11.85
N MET A 436 -4.06 19.21 -10.75
CA MET A 436 -4.75 18.10 -10.08
C MET A 436 -6.04 17.70 -10.79
N GLY A 437 -6.64 18.64 -11.53
CA GLY A 437 -7.95 18.48 -12.16
C GLY A 437 -9.13 18.52 -11.18
N GLY A 438 -8.95 19.06 -9.96
CA GLY A 438 -9.96 19.05 -8.91
C GLY A 438 -9.75 20.11 -7.82
N TYR A 439 -10.71 20.17 -6.88
CA TYR A 439 -10.69 21.11 -5.75
C TYR A 439 -9.93 20.53 -4.56
N MET A 440 -9.12 21.36 -3.92
CA MET A 440 -8.34 21.00 -2.74
C MET A 440 -8.73 21.88 -1.56
N THR A 441 -8.85 21.27 -0.38
CA THR A 441 -9.11 21.98 0.87
C THR A 441 -7.91 21.97 1.82
N LYS A 442 -6.87 21.20 1.50
CA LYS A 442 -5.64 21.07 2.28
C LYS A 442 -4.43 21.10 1.34
N LEU A 443 -3.31 21.61 1.84
CA LEU A 443 -1.99 21.63 1.17
C LEU A 443 -1.90 22.41 -0.16
N ASN A 444 -2.97 23.02 -0.66
CA ASN A 444 -2.94 23.81 -1.89
C ASN A 444 -1.96 25.00 -1.79
N ASN A 445 -1.92 25.69 -0.65
CA ASN A 445 -0.98 26.79 -0.45
C ASN A 445 0.48 26.29 -0.38
N ASP A 446 0.71 25.13 0.22
CA ASP A 446 2.03 24.50 0.29
C ASP A 446 2.56 24.18 -1.12
N LEU A 447 1.68 23.69 -2.01
CA LEU A 447 2.00 23.43 -3.41
C LEU A 447 2.34 24.72 -4.18
N TYR A 448 1.52 25.77 -4.07
CA TYR A 448 1.81 27.05 -4.73
C TYR A 448 3.09 27.71 -4.22
N ALA A 449 3.38 27.61 -2.91
CA ALA A 449 4.62 28.11 -2.34
C ALA A 449 5.83 27.34 -2.89
N ALA A 450 5.79 26.01 -2.88
CA ALA A 450 6.86 25.18 -3.44
C ALA A 450 7.03 25.40 -4.96
N HIS A 451 5.96 25.56 -5.72
CA HIS A 451 6.04 25.89 -7.15
C HIS A 451 6.73 27.23 -7.40
N THR A 452 6.40 28.24 -6.59
CA THR A 452 7.03 29.56 -6.67
C THR A 452 8.51 29.48 -6.32
N PHE A 453 8.86 28.72 -5.28
CA PHE A 453 10.24 28.48 -4.87
C PHE A 453 11.05 27.75 -5.96
N LEU A 454 10.51 26.65 -6.50
CA LEU A 454 11.18 25.84 -7.51
C LEU A 454 11.41 26.63 -8.79
N ASN A 455 10.48 27.51 -9.19
CA ASN A 455 10.62 28.40 -10.34
C ASN A 455 11.07 27.66 -11.63
N GLY A 456 10.54 26.45 -11.84
CA GLY A 456 10.87 25.59 -12.99
C GLY A 456 12.12 24.71 -12.85
N GLU A 457 12.91 24.86 -11.78
CA GLU A 457 14.13 24.09 -11.53
C GLU A 457 13.86 22.60 -11.28
N ASP A 458 14.80 21.74 -11.68
CA ASP A 458 14.70 20.29 -11.47
C ASP A 458 15.02 19.90 -10.03
N PHE A 459 14.29 18.88 -9.55
CA PHE A 459 14.46 18.36 -8.20
C PHE A 459 14.35 16.84 -8.12
N PHE A 460 14.99 16.25 -7.12
CA PHE A 460 14.93 14.82 -6.81
C PHE A 460 14.20 14.59 -5.48
N ALA A 461 12.98 14.05 -5.55
CA ALA A 461 12.25 13.69 -4.34
C ALA A 461 12.44 12.24 -3.92
N THR A 462 12.51 12.04 -2.61
CA THR A 462 12.38 10.71 -1.97
C THR A 462 10.96 10.16 -2.08
N TYR A 463 9.96 11.04 -2.14
CA TYR A 463 8.53 10.74 -2.26
C TYR A 463 7.90 11.61 -3.34
N ALA A 464 7.72 11.05 -4.54
CA ALA A 464 7.10 11.76 -5.64
C ALA A 464 5.57 11.79 -5.50
N THR A 465 5.01 12.98 -5.36
CA THR A 465 3.61 13.21 -5.04
C THR A 465 3.01 14.34 -5.89
N ALA A 466 2.32 15.27 -5.24
CA ALA A 466 1.61 16.37 -5.85
C ALA A 466 2.55 17.42 -6.45
N GLN A 467 3.73 17.64 -5.87
CA GLN A 467 4.64 18.65 -6.39
C GLN A 467 5.16 18.26 -7.77
N GLU A 468 5.53 17.00 -7.99
CA GLU A 468 5.96 16.50 -9.29
C GLU A 468 4.85 16.62 -10.34
N LEU A 469 3.59 16.43 -9.94
CA LEU A 469 2.46 16.67 -10.84
C LEU A 469 2.31 18.16 -11.14
N MET A 470 2.47 19.03 -10.15
CA MET A 470 2.40 20.47 -10.31
C MET A 470 3.46 21.01 -11.26
N GLU A 471 4.70 20.50 -11.16
CA GLU A 471 5.80 20.87 -12.05
C GLU A 471 5.79 20.12 -13.40
N GLY A 472 4.89 19.15 -13.59
CA GLY A 472 4.87 18.30 -14.79
C GLY A 472 6.07 17.34 -14.89
N LYS A 473 6.74 17.05 -13.77
CA LYS A 473 7.96 16.22 -13.67
C LYS A 473 7.69 14.82 -13.14
N PHE A 474 8.68 13.94 -13.26
CA PHE A 474 8.66 12.59 -12.72
C PHE A 474 9.90 12.37 -11.86
N GLN A 475 9.81 11.44 -10.90
CA GLN A 475 11.00 10.95 -10.20
C GLN A 475 11.96 10.33 -11.25
N PRO A 476 13.23 10.78 -11.32
CA PRO A 476 14.11 10.46 -12.45
C PRO A 476 14.57 9.00 -12.54
N THR A 477 14.49 8.24 -11.44
CA THR A 477 14.94 6.84 -11.36
C THR A 477 13.89 5.82 -11.80
N GLY A 478 12.64 6.25 -12.04
CA GLY A 478 11.51 5.35 -12.21
C GLY A 478 10.99 4.73 -10.91
N THR A 479 11.62 5.06 -9.77
CA THR A 479 11.19 4.66 -8.42
C THR A 479 10.62 5.87 -7.70
N ASP A 480 9.29 6.02 -7.75
CA ASP A 480 8.59 7.20 -7.21
C ASP A 480 8.71 7.37 -5.69
N TYR A 481 9.00 6.29 -4.97
CA TYR A 481 9.11 6.29 -3.51
C TYR A 481 10.37 5.54 -3.10
N ILE A 482 11.22 6.15 -2.28
CA ILE A 482 12.47 5.53 -1.83
C ILE A 482 12.23 4.17 -1.13
N ILE A 483 11.07 4.00 -0.46
CA ILE A 483 10.68 2.72 0.15
C ILE A 483 10.41 1.59 -0.86
N HIS A 484 10.33 1.92 -2.15
CA HIS A 484 10.24 0.95 -3.25
C HIS A 484 11.59 0.71 -3.96
N ALA A 485 12.66 1.40 -3.53
CA ALA A 485 14.03 1.10 -3.95
C ALA A 485 14.54 -0.15 -3.20
N LEU A 486 14.00 -1.32 -3.58
CA LEU A 486 14.24 -2.60 -2.91
C LEU A 486 15.16 -3.49 -3.76
N GLY A 487 16.15 -4.11 -3.12
CA GLY A 487 17.23 -4.83 -3.81
C GLY A 487 18.52 -4.02 -3.86
N ASP A 488 19.68 -4.69 -3.65
CA ASP A 488 20.99 -4.03 -3.64
C ASP A 488 21.23 -3.24 -4.92
N LYS A 489 20.96 -3.86 -6.08
CA LYS A 489 21.08 -3.20 -7.38
C LYS A 489 20.18 -1.97 -7.49
N GLN A 490 18.91 -2.07 -7.09
CA GLN A 490 17.97 -0.95 -7.25
C GLN A 490 18.29 0.22 -6.31
N ARG A 491 18.79 -0.07 -5.10
CA ARG A 491 19.32 0.96 -4.19
C ARG A 491 20.56 1.64 -4.74
N GLN A 492 21.47 0.88 -5.34
CA GLN A 492 22.66 1.43 -5.99
C GLN A 492 22.27 2.29 -7.19
N ASP A 493 21.41 1.79 -8.09
CA ASP A 493 20.92 2.54 -9.25
C ASP A 493 20.21 3.84 -8.81
N TYR A 494 19.42 3.81 -7.73
CA TYR A 494 18.77 4.98 -7.14
C TYR A 494 19.77 6.01 -6.61
N LEU A 495 20.78 5.55 -5.88
CA LEU A 495 21.84 6.40 -5.31
C LEU A 495 22.74 6.99 -6.40
N ASP A 496 23.11 6.21 -7.41
CA ASP A 496 23.93 6.66 -8.53
C ASP A 496 23.20 7.73 -9.35
N ALA A 497 21.90 7.56 -9.57
CA ALA A 497 21.07 8.59 -10.20
C ALA A 497 20.99 9.87 -9.37
N PHE A 498 20.96 9.77 -8.04
CA PHE A 498 21.00 10.93 -7.15
C PHE A 498 22.37 11.64 -7.19
N LYS A 499 23.46 10.90 -7.12
CA LYS A 499 24.82 11.48 -7.13
C LYS A 499 25.16 12.14 -8.46
N ASN A 500 24.84 11.47 -9.57
CA ASN A 500 25.23 11.90 -10.91
C ASN A 500 24.21 12.83 -11.57
N GLY A 501 23.03 13.01 -10.97
CA GLY A 501 21.98 13.85 -11.53
C GLY A 501 22.27 15.35 -11.40
N SER A 502 21.88 16.11 -12.43
CA SER A 502 22.07 17.56 -12.54
C SER A 502 20.92 18.39 -11.97
N PHE A 503 20.09 17.80 -11.09
CA PHE A 503 18.99 18.52 -10.46
C PHE A 503 19.52 19.51 -9.41
N LYS A 504 18.86 20.65 -9.30
CA LYS A 504 19.25 21.73 -8.38
C LYS A 504 18.86 21.43 -6.95
N TYR A 505 17.67 20.86 -6.76
CA TYR A 505 17.12 20.58 -5.44
C TYR A 505 16.94 19.09 -5.17
N ALA A 506 17.01 18.69 -3.90
CA ALA A 506 16.47 17.42 -3.42
C ALA A 506 15.26 17.67 -2.52
N ALA A 507 14.35 16.73 -2.38
CA ALA A 507 13.18 16.85 -1.50
C ALA A 507 12.98 15.64 -0.59
N THR A 508 12.79 15.89 0.71
CA THR A 508 12.52 14.87 1.74
C THR A 508 11.29 15.23 2.58
N ILE A 509 10.63 14.22 3.13
CA ILE A 509 9.57 14.44 4.12
C ILE A 509 10.16 15.01 5.41
N ARG A 510 9.48 15.97 6.02
CA ARG A 510 9.88 16.59 7.28
C ARG A 510 9.71 15.67 8.47
N ASP A 511 10.61 15.80 9.44
CA ASP A 511 10.59 15.01 10.67
C ASP A 511 9.43 15.38 11.60
N ASP A 512 9.04 16.67 11.60
CA ASP A 512 7.93 17.19 12.40
C ASP A 512 6.55 17.03 11.71
N TYR A 513 6.51 16.47 10.50
CA TYR A 513 5.26 16.17 9.79
C TYR A 513 4.71 14.78 10.16
N THR A 514 5.57 13.78 10.30
CA THR A 514 5.17 12.40 10.57
C THR A 514 6.28 11.63 11.27
N ASP A 515 5.92 10.79 12.25
CA ASP A 515 6.88 9.89 12.90
C ASP A 515 7.52 8.88 11.94
N TRP A 516 6.89 8.59 10.79
CA TRP A 516 7.46 7.67 9.79
C TRP A 516 8.77 8.17 9.16
N SER A 517 9.05 9.48 9.23
CA SER A 517 10.30 10.09 8.78
C SER A 517 11.53 9.45 9.42
N PHE A 518 11.45 9.14 10.73
CA PHE A 518 12.51 8.50 11.50
C PHE A 518 12.83 7.11 10.95
N TRP A 519 11.80 6.26 10.77
CA TRP A 519 12.00 4.94 10.15
C TRP A 519 12.52 5.07 8.71
N MET A 520 11.97 6.00 7.92
CA MET A 520 12.40 6.24 6.54
C MET A 520 13.88 6.61 6.46
N GLN A 521 14.37 7.44 7.39
CA GLN A 521 15.78 7.80 7.50
C GLN A 521 16.64 6.56 7.80
N ARG A 522 16.29 5.80 8.86
CA ARG A 522 17.08 4.63 9.28
C ARG A 522 17.10 3.52 8.23
N ALA A 523 15.95 3.17 7.68
CA ALA A 523 15.83 2.09 6.71
C ALA A 523 16.49 2.41 5.35
N ASN A 524 16.68 3.70 5.04
CA ASN A 524 17.27 4.18 3.79
C ASN A 524 18.55 5.00 4.04
N TRP A 525 19.30 4.67 5.08
CA TRP A 525 20.50 5.41 5.47
C TRP A 525 21.53 5.55 4.34
N PHE A 526 21.60 4.56 3.43
CA PHE A 526 22.43 4.63 2.22
C PHE A 526 22.23 5.92 1.39
N PHE A 527 21.01 6.47 1.37
CA PHE A 527 20.68 7.73 0.70
C PHE A 527 20.89 8.94 1.61
N TYR A 528 20.41 8.86 2.86
CA TYR A 528 20.47 9.99 3.78
C TYR A 528 21.90 10.38 4.17
N ARG A 529 22.86 9.44 4.20
CA ARG A 529 24.29 9.75 4.36
C ARG A 529 24.79 10.70 3.27
N GLU A 530 24.47 10.41 2.01
CA GLU A 530 24.87 11.24 0.87
C GLU A 530 24.21 12.63 0.94
N LEU A 531 22.90 12.66 1.24
CA LEU A 531 22.16 13.91 1.41
C LEU A 531 22.79 14.75 2.54
N TYR A 532 22.97 14.16 3.72
CA TYR A 532 23.39 14.90 4.91
C TYR A 532 24.82 15.39 4.86
N GLN A 533 25.69 14.66 4.14
CA GLN A 533 27.07 15.07 3.96
C GLN A 533 27.20 16.29 3.02
N ASN A 534 26.47 16.26 1.90
CA ASN A 534 26.74 17.10 0.74
C ASN A 534 25.66 18.13 0.42
N TRP A 535 24.57 18.18 1.20
CA TRP A 535 23.44 19.10 0.97
C TRP A 535 23.05 19.82 2.25
N HIS A 536 22.40 20.99 2.09
CA HIS A 536 21.79 21.77 3.17
C HIS A 536 20.37 22.18 2.77
N PRO A 537 19.45 22.31 3.74
CA PRO A 537 18.07 22.70 3.45
C PRO A 537 17.99 24.20 3.18
N VAL A 538 17.12 24.58 2.24
CA VAL A 538 16.98 25.96 1.74
C VAL A 538 15.52 26.43 1.65
N PHE A 539 14.55 25.51 1.68
CA PHE A 539 13.13 25.84 1.70
C PHE A 539 12.33 24.68 2.27
N ALA A 540 11.27 24.96 3.00
CA ALA A 540 10.34 23.94 3.45
C ALA A 540 8.90 24.43 3.40
N ASN A 541 8.00 23.53 3.00
CA ASN A 541 6.58 23.72 3.22
C ASN A 541 6.14 22.92 4.47
N ARG A 542 4.84 22.70 4.67
CA ARG A 542 4.33 21.96 5.84
C ARG A 542 4.77 20.48 5.91
N TYR A 543 5.17 19.85 4.80
CA TYR A 543 5.43 18.40 4.76
C TYR A 543 6.76 18.00 4.10
N GLU A 544 7.36 18.86 3.28
CA GLU A 544 8.62 18.66 2.58
C GLU A 544 9.68 19.67 2.99
N THR A 545 10.93 19.20 2.98
CA THR A 545 12.15 20.01 3.00
C THR A 545 12.85 19.88 1.67
N TYR A 546 13.21 21.02 1.08
CA TYR A 546 14.00 21.17 -0.13
C TYR A 546 15.43 21.50 0.24
N TRP A 547 16.36 20.81 -0.41
CA TRP A 547 17.79 20.86 -0.14
C TRP A 547 18.54 21.31 -1.38
N GLU A 548 19.62 22.07 -1.21
CA GLU A 548 20.58 22.43 -2.26
C GLU A 548 21.95 21.82 -1.94
N ARG A 549 22.75 21.57 -2.98
CA ARG A 549 24.12 21.06 -2.80
C ARG A 549 24.96 22.10 -2.08
N ASN A 550 25.82 21.65 -1.19
CA ASN A 550 26.80 22.52 -0.56
C ASN A 550 27.77 23.07 -1.62
N THR A 551 28.27 24.29 -1.40
CA THR A 551 29.37 24.85 -2.18
C THR A 551 30.67 24.09 -1.91
N ASP A 552 31.57 24.04 -2.91
CA ASP A 552 32.81 23.26 -2.85
C ASP A 552 33.61 23.51 -1.55
N GLY A 553 33.70 22.49 -0.70
CA GLY A 553 34.50 22.49 0.54
C GLY A 553 33.70 22.50 1.84
N ASP A 554 32.41 22.86 1.83
CA ASP A 554 31.56 22.85 3.03
C ASP A 554 30.91 21.47 3.22
N THR A 555 31.34 20.73 4.24
CA THR A 555 30.68 19.48 4.66
C THR A 555 30.00 19.68 6.00
N ASN A 556 28.77 19.17 6.15
CA ASN A 556 28.04 19.22 7.42
C ASN A 556 28.51 18.10 8.39
N THR A 557 29.82 17.83 8.40
CA THR A 557 30.43 16.67 9.07
C THR A 557 31.35 17.09 10.20
N ILE A 558 31.27 16.35 11.29
CA ILE A 558 32.22 16.38 12.40
C ILE A 558 32.97 15.04 12.35
N HIS A 559 34.29 15.07 12.20
CA HIS A 559 35.14 13.87 12.08
C HIS A 559 35.91 13.52 13.35
N ASP A 560 36.04 14.46 14.28
CA ASP A 560 36.83 14.32 15.50
C ASP A 560 36.00 14.72 16.74
N GLY A 561 36.52 14.42 17.92
CA GLY A 561 35.91 14.87 19.18
C GLY A 561 34.74 13.99 19.66
N PHE A 562 34.68 12.74 19.21
CA PHE A 562 33.78 11.72 19.72
C PHE A 562 34.51 10.39 19.90
N THR A 563 33.95 9.54 20.76
CA THR A 563 34.44 8.19 21.04
C THR A 563 33.29 7.19 20.90
N LEU A 564 33.62 5.97 20.48
CA LEU A 564 32.66 4.89 20.35
C LEU A 564 32.91 3.84 21.43
N LYS A 565 31.84 3.39 22.08
CA LYS A 565 31.87 2.35 23.10
C LYS A 565 30.88 1.25 22.75
N VAL A 566 31.38 0.02 22.62
CA VAL A 566 30.57 -1.18 22.41
C VAL A 566 30.51 -1.98 23.70
N THR A 567 29.30 -2.27 24.18
CA THR A 567 29.07 -3.06 25.39
C THR A 567 28.26 -4.30 25.06
N GLU A 568 28.79 -5.49 25.36
CA GLU A 568 28.01 -6.73 25.26
C GLU A 568 26.94 -6.76 26.36
N LEU A 569 25.66 -6.85 25.98
CA LEU A 569 24.55 -7.00 26.90
C LEU A 569 24.21 -8.47 27.15
N SER A 570 24.31 -9.28 26.08
CA SER A 570 24.11 -10.72 26.10
C SER A 570 24.71 -11.35 24.84
N SER A 571 24.73 -12.69 24.78
CA SER A 571 25.09 -13.45 23.56
C SER A 571 24.27 -13.12 22.30
N THR A 572 23.19 -12.34 22.44
CA THR A 572 22.27 -11.97 21.36
C THR A 572 22.29 -10.49 21.05
N SER A 573 22.87 -9.65 21.91
CA SER A 573 22.66 -8.20 21.86
C SER A 573 23.88 -7.42 22.33
N GLN A 574 24.18 -6.33 21.62
CA GLN A 574 25.23 -5.38 21.96
C GLN A 574 24.66 -3.96 21.94
N LYS A 575 25.19 -3.11 22.81
CA LYS A 575 24.90 -1.68 22.86
C LYS A 575 26.07 -0.93 22.23
N ILE A 576 25.76 0.02 21.34
CA ILE A 576 26.72 0.91 20.71
C ILE A 576 26.41 2.33 21.16
N GLU A 577 27.37 2.97 21.82
CA GLU A 577 27.29 4.34 22.30
C GLU A 577 28.28 5.22 21.52
N VAL A 578 27.83 6.41 21.11
CA VAL A 578 28.67 7.46 20.56
C VAL A 578 28.66 8.63 21.54
N ILE A 579 29.83 8.99 22.05
CA ILE A 579 30.02 9.98 23.12
C ILE A 579 30.89 11.10 22.60
N CYS A 580 30.33 12.30 22.48
CA CYS A 580 31.02 13.51 22.05
C CYS A 580 31.68 14.19 23.25
N ASN A 581 32.87 14.77 23.04
CA ASN A 581 33.57 15.58 24.04
C ASN A 581 32.80 16.87 24.37
N ASN A 582 32.07 17.39 23.38
CA ASN A 582 31.21 18.55 23.54
C ASN A 582 29.74 18.09 23.70
N SER A 583 29.14 18.41 24.85
CA SER A 583 27.75 18.09 25.18
C SER A 583 26.73 18.93 24.40
N THR A 584 27.14 19.93 23.62
CA THR A 584 26.23 20.72 22.79
C THR A 584 26.02 20.13 21.39
N VAL A 585 26.72 19.04 21.06
CA VAL A 585 26.63 18.41 19.73
C VAL A 585 25.31 17.66 19.58
N ASN A 586 24.53 18.01 18.57
CA ASN A 586 23.35 17.29 18.12
C ASN A 586 23.53 16.88 16.65
N GLY A 587 22.95 15.77 16.22
CA GLY A 587 23.03 15.32 14.83
C GLY A 587 22.84 13.81 14.70
N VAL A 588 23.37 13.23 13.63
CA VAL A 588 23.29 11.78 13.38
C VAL A 588 24.69 11.23 13.13
N ALA A 589 25.15 10.35 14.01
CA ALA A 589 26.41 9.63 13.86
C ALA A 589 26.28 8.51 12.83
N ASP A 590 27.30 8.40 11.98
CA ASP A 590 27.40 7.44 10.91
C ASP A 590 28.25 6.24 11.34
N VAL A 591 27.58 5.20 11.83
CA VAL A 591 28.23 4.06 12.48
C VAL A 591 28.26 2.86 11.54
N TYR A 592 29.45 2.42 11.16
CA TYR A 592 29.65 1.18 10.44
C TYR A 592 29.63 -0.02 11.38
N VAL A 593 28.91 -1.07 11.00
CA VAL A 593 28.81 -2.33 11.76
C VAL A 593 28.98 -3.52 10.81
N ASP A 594 30.01 -4.34 11.07
CA ASP A 594 30.20 -5.67 10.46
C ASP A 594 29.76 -6.75 11.44
N TYR A 595 28.75 -7.53 11.07
CA TYR A 595 28.09 -8.46 11.98
C TYR A 595 27.55 -9.73 11.31
N ARG A 596 27.26 -10.73 12.14
CA ARG A 596 26.68 -12.02 11.76
C ARG A 596 25.65 -12.59 12.75
N VAL A 597 24.49 -12.88 12.18
CA VAL A 597 23.24 -13.55 12.58
C VAL A 597 23.21 -14.99 13.11
N ASP A 598 24.19 -15.60 13.79
CA ASP A 598 24.28 -17.07 13.78
C ASP A 598 23.17 -17.87 14.52
N LYS A 599 22.96 -19.13 14.11
CA LYS A 599 22.03 -20.05 14.77
C LYS A 599 22.64 -20.57 16.07
N LYS A 600 21.86 -20.59 17.14
CA LYS A 600 22.28 -21.07 18.48
C LYS A 600 22.46 -22.59 18.58
N GLY A 601 21.94 -23.36 17.62
CA GLY A 601 22.07 -24.82 17.56
C GLY A 601 21.03 -25.61 18.39
N ASN A 602 20.12 -24.92 19.10
CA ASN A 602 19.01 -25.53 19.82
C ASN A 602 17.88 -26.01 18.89
N LEU A 603 16.88 -26.72 19.44
CA LEU A 603 15.78 -27.30 18.66
C LEU A 603 15.01 -26.24 17.87
N SER A 604 14.72 -25.08 18.47
CA SER A 604 14.01 -23.99 17.80
C SER A 604 14.83 -23.43 16.62
N SER A 605 16.15 -23.31 16.74
CA SER A 605 17.01 -22.85 15.63
C SER A 605 17.02 -23.80 14.42
N LYS A 606 16.68 -25.08 14.60
CA LYS A 606 16.59 -26.07 13.50
C LYS A 606 15.35 -25.86 12.63
N VAL A 607 14.24 -25.42 13.23
CA VAL A 607 12.96 -25.19 12.55
C VAL A 607 12.75 -23.74 12.11
N MET A 608 13.68 -22.86 12.50
CA MET A 608 13.73 -21.46 12.07
C MET A 608 14.12 -21.33 10.60
N PHE A 609 13.31 -20.60 9.83
CA PHE A 609 13.56 -20.33 8.40
C PHE A 609 14.10 -18.92 8.14
N ARG A 610 14.04 -18.01 9.13
CA ARG A 610 14.51 -16.63 9.01
C ARG A 610 15.25 -16.16 10.25
N ARG A 611 16.21 -15.27 10.04
CA ARG A 611 16.99 -14.55 11.05
C ARG A 611 17.31 -13.14 10.55
N GLU A 612 17.45 -12.19 11.45
CA GLU A 612 17.74 -10.79 11.15
C GLU A 612 18.43 -10.08 12.33
N LEU A 613 18.91 -8.87 12.08
CA LEU A 613 19.43 -7.99 13.13
C LEU A 613 18.46 -6.83 13.32
N GLU A 614 17.93 -6.67 14.53
CA GLU A 614 17.18 -5.49 14.93
C GLU A 614 18.15 -4.40 15.39
N VAL A 615 17.96 -3.18 14.89
CA VAL A 615 18.68 -1.98 15.33
C VAL A 615 17.65 -1.04 15.94
N LYS A 616 17.79 -0.78 17.24
CA LYS A 616 16.83 0.01 18.01
C LYS A 616 17.51 1.23 18.62
N ASN A 617 16.95 2.42 18.44
CA ASN A 617 17.38 3.59 19.21
C ASN A 617 17.02 3.40 20.69
N THR A 618 18.03 3.42 21.55
CA THR A 618 17.86 3.33 23.01
C THR A 618 18.34 4.59 23.72
N GLY A 619 18.74 5.62 22.97
CA GLY A 619 19.02 6.96 23.44
C GLY A 619 17.78 7.86 23.44
N LYS A 620 17.95 9.13 23.02
CA LYS A 620 16.86 10.10 22.95
C LYS A 620 15.89 9.74 21.82
N LEU A 621 14.60 9.63 22.17
CA LEU A 621 13.50 9.44 21.22
C LEU A 621 12.79 10.77 20.96
N TYR A 622 12.60 11.10 19.69
CA TYR A 622 11.81 12.24 19.23
C TYR A 622 10.42 11.90 18.65
N PRO A 623 10.17 10.74 18.00
CA PRO A 623 8.83 10.47 17.47
C PRO A 623 7.80 10.32 18.59
N VAL A 624 6.58 10.81 18.37
CA VAL A 624 5.50 10.79 19.36
C VAL A 624 5.05 9.36 19.67
N GLY A 625 5.00 8.50 18.66
CA GLY A 625 4.74 7.07 18.83
C GLY A 625 5.93 6.27 19.37
N GLY A 626 7.03 6.93 19.75
CA GLY A 626 8.18 6.35 20.43
C GLY A 626 8.94 5.33 19.59
N GLU A 627 9.45 4.31 20.26
CA GLU A 627 10.37 3.30 19.69
C GLU A 627 9.84 2.61 18.43
N PHE A 628 8.51 2.53 18.27
CA PHE A 628 7.90 1.91 17.09
C PHE A 628 8.37 2.55 15.77
N TYR A 629 8.66 3.85 15.77
CA TYR A 629 9.13 4.56 14.59
C TYR A 629 10.66 4.70 14.53
N ASP A 630 11.35 4.34 15.62
CA ASP A 630 12.77 4.63 15.81
C ASP A 630 13.65 3.38 15.91
N HIS A 631 13.32 2.41 15.05
CA HIS A 631 14.06 1.17 14.88
C HIS A 631 13.97 0.70 13.43
N ASN A 632 14.88 -0.17 13.02
CA ASN A 632 14.82 -0.87 11.74
C ASN A 632 15.45 -2.25 11.88
N HIS A 633 15.29 -3.07 10.84
CA HIS A 633 15.90 -4.40 10.79
C HIS A 633 16.82 -4.48 9.59
N LEU A 634 17.86 -5.28 9.74
CA LEU A 634 18.89 -5.50 8.75
C LEU A 634 19.01 -7.00 8.45
N ARG A 635 19.68 -7.30 7.35
CA ARG A 635 19.96 -8.66 6.90
C ARG A 635 20.72 -9.46 7.97
N PRO A 636 20.66 -10.80 7.96
CA PRO A 636 21.36 -11.59 8.97
C PRO A 636 22.89 -11.53 8.87
N VAL A 637 23.46 -11.14 7.74
CA VAL A 637 24.90 -10.96 7.57
C VAL A 637 25.09 -9.73 6.71
N SER A 638 25.84 -8.77 7.21
CA SER A 638 26.12 -7.54 6.48
C SER A 638 27.30 -6.80 7.09
N ALA A 639 27.78 -5.83 6.32
CA ALA A 639 28.76 -4.85 6.74
C ALA A 639 28.27 -3.50 6.19
N GLU A 640 27.55 -2.75 7.02
CA GLU A 640 26.81 -1.57 6.56
C GLU A 640 26.77 -0.47 7.63
N TYR A 641 26.45 0.74 7.16
CA TYR A 641 26.31 1.91 8.02
C TYR A 641 24.89 2.00 8.58
N ILE A 642 24.80 2.37 9.86
CA ILE A 642 23.56 2.65 10.57
C ILE A 642 23.61 4.06 11.17
N PRO A 643 22.48 4.77 11.23
CA PRO A 643 22.40 6.06 11.90
C PRO A 643 22.21 5.90 13.42
N VAL A 644 22.98 6.65 14.19
CA VAL A 644 22.81 6.80 15.65
C VAL A 644 22.47 8.25 15.97
N GLU A 645 21.29 8.49 16.54
CA GLU A 645 20.84 9.85 16.91
C GLU A 645 21.69 10.39 18.06
N ILE A 646 22.31 11.55 17.87
CA ILE A 646 23.09 12.25 18.89
C ILE A 646 22.26 13.39 19.46
N SER A 647 21.99 13.33 20.76
CA SER A 647 21.36 14.39 21.54
C SER A 647 22.27 14.79 22.69
N ASN A 648 22.64 16.06 22.74
CA ASN A 648 23.45 16.67 23.78
C ASN A 648 24.77 15.92 24.01
N GLY A 649 25.44 15.61 22.89
CA GLY A 649 26.71 14.90 22.85
C GLY A 649 26.64 13.39 23.11
N HIS A 650 25.46 12.80 23.26
CA HIS A 650 25.32 11.34 23.47
C HIS A 650 24.31 10.73 22.51
N GLY A 651 24.66 9.57 21.94
CA GLY A 651 23.71 8.74 21.22
C GLY A 651 23.94 7.26 21.50
N GLU A 652 22.86 6.49 21.40
CA GLU A 652 22.89 5.07 21.75
C GLU A 652 21.92 4.27 20.90
N VAL A 653 22.41 3.14 20.37
CA VAL A 653 21.57 2.10 19.77
C VAL A 653 21.87 0.74 20.39
N THR A 654 20.86 -0.11 20.44
CA THR A 654 21.01 -1.52 20.77
C THR A 654 20.79 -2.35 19.51
N ILE A 655 21.76 -3.20 19.18
CA ILE A 655 21.66 -4.19 18.10
C ILE A 655 21.37 -5.56 18.68
N THR A 656 20.35 -6.25 18.15
CA THR A 656 19.86 -7.52 18.71
C THR A 656 19.62 -8.54 17.59
N SER A 657 20.23 -9.72 17.72
CA SER A 657 19.91 -10.86 16.86
C SER A 657 18.48 -11.36 17.12
N GLN A 658 17.73 -11.56 16.04
CA GLN A 658 16.35 -12.03 16.09
C GLN A 658 16.15 -13.33 15.30
N PRO A 659 15.37 -14.29 15.83
CA PRO A 659 14.74 -14.29 17.16
C PRO A 659 15.74 -14.71 18.26
N SER A 660 15.85 -13.91 19.32
CA SER A 660 16.96 -14.01 20.30
C SER A 660 17.09 -15.39 20.99
N HIS A 661 16.00 -16.16 21.13
CA HIS A 661 16.08 -17.49 21.72
C HIS A 661 16.70 -18.55 20.79
N SER A 662 16.78 -18.29 19.47
CA SER A 662 17.31 -19.22 18.46
C SER A 662 18.57 -18.72 17.75
N THR A 663 18.99 -17.48 18.04
CA THR A 663 20.15 -16.84 17.42
C THR A 663 21.23 -16.49 18.44
N ILE A 664 22.41 -16.15 17.92
CA ILE A 664 23.51 -15.48 18.61
C ILE A 664 23.99 -14.33 17.70
N LEU A 665 24.56 -13.29 18.30
CA LEU A 665 25.09 -12.14 17.58
C LEU A 665 26.62 -12.19 17.62
N ASN A 666 27.25 -12.19 16.45
CA ASN A 666 28.69 -11.97 16.31
C ASN A 666 28.93 -10.60 15.68
N VAL A 667 29.78 -9.79 16.28
CA VAL A 667 30.15 -8.46 15.74
C VAL A 667 31.65 -8.45 15.54
N ASN A 668 32.06 -8.18 14.30
CA ASN A 668 33.47 -8.22 13.89
C ASN A 668 34.12 -6.84 14.06
N GLU A 669 33.44 -5.79 13.62
CA GLU A 669 33.95 -4.42 13.64
C GLU A 669 32.80 -3.43 13.89
N VAL A 670 33.06 -2.42 14.71
CA VAL A 670 32.20 -1.25 14.87
C VAL A 670 33.08 0.00 14.84
N LYS A 671 32.73 0.99 14.01
CA LYS A 671 33.40 2.29 13.97
C LYS A 671 32.41 3.41 13.63
N CYS A 672 32.74 4.63 14.02
CA CYS A 672 31.99 5.83 13.69
C CYS A 672 32.86 6.70 12.78
N ASP A 673 32.38 7.01 11.58
CA ASP A 673 33.18 7.72 10.58
C ASP A 673 32.98 9.25 10.63
N ALA A 674 31.76 9.69 10.99
CA ALA A 674 31.41 11.11 11.12
C ALA A 674 30.12 11.30 11.92
N ILE A 675 29.88 12.53 12.36
CA ILE A 675 28.57 13.00 12.81
C ILE A 675 28.06 14.04 11.81
N TYR A 676 26.87 13.82 11.26
CA TYR A 676 26.19 14.77 10.40
C TYR A 676 25.36 15.74 11.24
N SER A 677 25.72 17.02 11.24
CA SER A 677 25.03 18.05 12.03
C SER A 677 23.92 18.77 11.27
N VAL A 678 23.73 18.50 9.96
CA VAL A 678 22.81 19.28 9.13
C VAL A 678 21.37 19.26 9.64
N SER A 679 20.90 18.12 10.13
CA SER A 679 19.50 17.95 10.56
C SER A 679 19.16 18.65 11.88
N SER A 680 20.16 18.96 12.69
CA SER A 680 20.02 19.70 13.96
C SER A 680 20.39 21.18 13.80
N ARG A 681 21.32 21.48 12.89
CA ARG A 681 21.81 22.84 12.66
C ARG A 681 20.82 23.70 11.91
N TYR A 682 20.06 23.14 10.96
CA TYR A 682 19.12 23.90 10.16
C TYR A 682 17.69 23.62 10.62
N ILE A 683 17.00 24.66 11.09
CA ILE A 683 15.62 24.54 11.60
C ILE A 683 14.67 25.35 10.73
N PRO A 684 13.55 24.75 10.26
CA PRO A 684 12.57 25.47 9.48
C PRO A 684 11.78 26.46 10.35
N LEU A 685 11.62 27.67 9.84
CA LEU A 685 10.81 28.71 10.44
C LEU A 685 9.31 28.45 10.21
N LEU A 686 8.54 28.64 11.29
CA LEU A 686 7.09 28.74 11.22
C LEU A 686 6.67 30.16 10.84
N SER A 687 7.29 31.17 11.47
CA SER A 687 7.07 32.59 11.18
C SER A 687 8.16 33.48 11.80
N ILE A 688 8.12 34.76 11.47
CA ILE A 688 9.03 35.79 12.00
C ILE A 688 8.19 36.92 12.59
N ASN A 689 8.52 37.36 13.79
CA ASN A 689 7.97 38.57 14.40
C ASN A 689 9.06 39.64 14.48
N VAL A 690 9.06 40.56 13.51
CA VAL A 690 10.07 41.63 13.39
C VAL A 690 9.98 42.61 14.56
N GLU A 691 8.77 42.94 15.04
CA GLU A 691 8.56 43.89 16.14
C GLU A 691 9.16 43.40 17.45
N LYS A 692 8.98 42.10 17.74
CA LYS A 692 9.52 41.44 18.93
C LYS A 692 10.93 40.90 18.74
N LYS A 693 11.52 41.02 17.54
CA LYS A 693 12.82 40.43 17.17
C LYS A 693 12.87 38.92 17.44
N GLN A 694 11.84 38.20 16.99
CA GLN A 694 11.68 36.77 17.27
C GLN A 694 11.60 35.94 15.99
N PHE A 695 12.40 34.88 15.95
CA PHE A 695 12.19 33.74 15.08
C PHE A 695 11.30 32.72 15.79
N ILE A 696 10.27 32.22 15.10
CA ILE A 696 9.32 31.26 15.64
C ILE A 696 9.44 29.97 14.85
N VAL A 697 9.74 28.87 15.52
CA VAL A 697 9.80 27.53 14.93
C VAL A 697 8.74 26.61 15.55
N GLN A 698 8.39 25.53 14.84
CA GLN A 698 7.39 24.57 15.31
C GLN A 698 7.80 23.98 16.67
N LYS A 699 6.84 23.86 17.60
CA LYS A 699 7.05 23.11 18.83
C LYS A 699 7.17 21.62 18.50
N PHE A 700 8.40 21.15 18.43
CA PHE A 700 8.78 19.76 18.18
C PHE A 700 9.96 19.41 19.08
N ALA A 701 9.95 18.21 19.68
CA ALA A 701 10.92 17.83 20.72
C ALA A 701 12.38 17.93 20.26
N ARG A 702 12.66 17.66 18.97
CA ARG A 702 13.98 17.83 18.37
C ARG A 702 14.38 19.30 18.31
N TYR A 703 13.53 20.16 17.76
CA TYR A 703 13.82 21.60 17.66
C TYR A 703 13.97 22.29 19.01
N VAL A 704 13.20 21.88 20.02
CA VAL A 704 13.39 22.35 21.41
C VAL A 704 14.78 21.99 21.92
N ASN A 705 15.26 20.77 21.64
CA ASN A 705 16.60 20.35 22.05
C ASN A 705 17.70 21.08 21.26
N ASP A 706 17.54 21.20 19.95
CA ASP A 706 18.54 21.79 19.06
C ASP A 706 18.71 23.30 19.29
N THR A 707 17.65 23.99 19.73
CA THR A 707 17.67 25.44 20.01
C THR A 707 18.05 25.80 21.44
N ALA A 708 18.04 24.85 22.38
CA ALA A 708 18.15 25.14 23.81
C ALA A 708 19.44 25.91 24.18
N GLU A 709 20.55 25.62 23.49
CA GLU A 709 21.85 26.23 23.74
C GLU A 709 22.34 27.10 22.56
N ALA A 710 21.43 27.49 21.66
CA ALA A 710 21.75 28.33 20.52
C ALA A 710 22.29 29.69 21.01
N LYS A 711 23.51 30.05 20.59
CA LYS A 711 24.11 31.35 20.92
C LYS A 711 23.95 32.33 19.78
N LYS A 712 23.96 31.81 18.55
CA LYS A 712 23.77 32.59 17.34
C LYS A 712 22.85 31.86 16.39
N VAL A 713 22.13 32.63 15.59
CA VAL A 713 21.36 32.11 14.46
C VAL A 713 21.76 32.86 13.20
N ILE A 714 21.87 32.14 12.10
CA ILE A 714 22.04 32.74 10.78
C ILE A 714 20.73 32.59 10.02
N TYR A 715 20.27 33.70 9.46
CA TYR A 715 19.09 33.77 8.62
C TYR A 715 19.44 34.60 7.38
N GLN A 716 19.20 34.04 6.18
CA GLN A 716 19.50 34.71 4.90
C GLN A 716 20.92 35.29 4.83
N GLY A 717 21.91 34.51 5.31
CA GLY A 717 23.32 34.89 5.32
C GLY A 717 23.74 35.90 6.40
N LYS A 718 22.80 36.49 7.17
CA LYS A 718 23.09 37.41 8.27
C LYS A 718 23.10 36.68 9.61
N GLU A 719 24.08 36.98 10.44
CA GLU A 719 24.23 36.43 11.78
C GLU A 719 23.52 37.32 12.82
N TYR A 720 22.83 36.68 13.76
CA TYR A 720 22.06 37.28 14.84
C TYR A 720 22.46 36.67 16.18
N THR A 721 22.55 37.51 17.21
CA THR A 721 22.92 37.09 18.56
C THR A 721 21.67 36.69 19.33
N VAL A 722 21.63 35.46 19.84
CA VAL A 722 20.49 34.94 20.59
C VAL A 722 20.52 35.50 22.01
N SER A 723 19.47 36.24 22.37
CA SER A 723 19.29 36.81 23.71
C SER A 723 18.51 35.88 24.64
N ASN A 724 17.53 35.15 24.10
CA ASN A 724 16.68 34.24 24.87
C ASN A 724 16.01 33.22 23.95
N VAL A 725 15.82 32.00 24.45
CA VAL A 725 15.02 30.95 23.82
C VAL A 725 13.93 30.51 24.79
N SER A 726 12.67 30.60 24.38
CA SER A 726 11.52 30.15 25.17
C SER A 726 10.64 29.20 24.37
N SER A 727 10.14 28.14 25.01
CA SER A 727 9.18 27.22 24.40
C SER A 727 7.80 27.44 25.01
N GLU A 728 6.83 27.78 24.17
CA GLU A 728 5.42 27.91 24.54
C GLU A 728 4.59 26.81 23.85
N ASP A 729 3.26 26.84 23.94
CA ASP A 729 2.41 25.78 23.37
C ASP A 729 2.29 25.78 21.85
N ASP A 730 2.49 26.94 21.22
CA ASP A 730 2.36 27.12 19.78
C ASP A 730 3.70 27.17 19.03
N GLY A 731 4.84 27.26 19.74
CA GLY A 731 6.15 27.29 19.10
C GLY A 731 7.34 27.39 20.05
N VAL A 732 8.54 27.38 19.47
CA VAL A 732 9.78 27.80 20.13
C VAL A 732 10.15 29.18 19.59
N TYR A 733 10.36 30.11 20.51
CA TYR A 733 10.62 31.52 20.25
C TYR A 733 12.09 31.82 20.53
N ILE A 734 12.81 32.21 19.50
CA ILE A 734 14.22 32.59 19.57
C ILE A 734 14.30 34.10 19.43
N THR A 735 14.57 34.79 20.53
CA THR A 735 14.64 36.25 20.58
C THR A 735 16.08 36.68 20.32
N VAL A 736 16.29 37.60 19.38
CA VAL A 736 17.61 38.11 19.01
C VAL A 736 17.79 39.58 19.38
N GLU A 737 19.04 40.00 19.54
CA GLU A 737 19.38 41.38 19.92
C GLU A 737 19.13 42.37 18.78
N GLU A 738 19.39 41.95 17.55
CA GLU A 738 19.33 42.77 16.34
C GLU A 738 17.92 42.81 15.74
N THR A 739 17.62 43.81 14.90
CA THR A 739 16.38 43.83 14.11
C THR A 739 16.48 42.81 12.98
N ILE A 740 15.47 41.94 12.85
CA ILE A 740 15.41 40.93 11.79
C ILE A 740 15.15 41.62 10.45
N GLU A 741 15.99 41.34 9.47
CA GLU A 741 15.90 41.83 8.10
C GLU A 741 15.48 40.68 7.21
N GLN A 742 14.68 40.98 6.19
CA GLN A 742 14.25 40.00 5.18
C GLN A 742 14.69 40.51 3.81
N ASP A 743 15.45 39.71 3.08
CA ASP A 743 15.99 40.05 1.76
C ASP A 743 14.99 39.76 0.61
N GLY A 744 13.83 39.21 0.93
CA GLY A 744 12.78 38.82 -0.02
C GLY A 744 12.98 37.44 -0.64
N SER A 745 14.06 36.71 -0.29
CA SER A 745 14.21 35.30 -0.64
C SER A 745 13.13 34.45 0.05
N MET A 746 12.80 33.32 -0.58
CA MET A 746 11.89 32.33 -0.01
C MET A 746 12.56 31.41 1.01
N ASP A 747 13.85 31.60 1.31
CA ASP A 747 14.53 30.82 2.34
C ASP A 747 13.86 31.03 3.70
N ASN A 748 13.45 29.92 4.29
CA ASN A 748 12.76 29.87 5.56
C ASN A 748 13.44 28.94 6.56
N PHE A 749 14.76 28.84 6.51
CA PHE A 749 15.57 28.18 7.53
C PHE A 749 16.38 29.15 8.36
N ILE A 750 16.55 28.82 9.64
CA ILE A 750 17.62 29.36 10.47
C ILE A 750 18.72 28.31 10.63
N GLN A 751 19.96 28.76 10.62
CA GLN A 751 21.11 27.93 10.94
C GLN A 751 21.61 28.28 12.36
N ILE A 752 21.59 27.31 13.26
CA ILE A 752 22.05 27.46 14.65
C ILE A 752 23.58 27.35 14.73
N ARG A 753 24.17 28.15 15.60
CA ARG A 753 25.60 28.13 15.95
C ARG A 753 25.85 28.23 17.45
#